data_AF-A0A852S506-F1
#
_entry.id   AF-A0A852S506-F1
#
_cell.length_a   1.000
_cell.length_b   1.000
_cell.length_c   1.000
_cell.angle_alpha   90.00
_cell.angle_beta   90.00
_cell.angle_gamma   90.00
#
_symmetry.space_group_name_H-M   'P 1'
#
loop_
_entity.id
_entity.type
_entity.pdbx_description
1 polymer ?
#
loop_
_entity_poly.entity_id
_entity_poly.type
_entity_poly.pdbx_seq_one_letter_code
_entity_poly.pdbx_strand_id
1 'polypeptide(L)'
;MVSSVAVQEFDTVDVLRLEVETDATGLVNLVQNPSGELGGWGWITTIVGSKIDGGAALTYTGVAGASWFTTEEMPVAAGQYAAARWNATGGTAGYYFRARFEWINSAGAVISSSTQTGYLARNSGVGNLGAQLAPAGTVWARLRFDVYATNTGTNPGGAHTFTFKEVTVAKAATSGVLGQSRANLVPNPSFETDTAGWVAAGDAAIARSTAQAYVGAASLRYTHGSTAGGSFWTLDGRRGIPVTGGAIYAISTQSKAATTARTWKVYPQWYDATGTYLGSGSPVSLTNTTGGWTLGSGTVTAPASAATLALEVNVTAAAGEQHYFDAFMVEQANSVGTYFDAATPDAGGWDYGGTTRSPLALPTRTNLVLDPLPSAALNGYAAGPNASIQYLNLGGIGPVVRVRPTSANPDTFVSVGGDTGAMRLGMQAGKTYTVSAGMVGTNHPGGDFGDRTDAIVVFHRVGAGAYTELSTGPVTGGRGSLTFTLPSGATEAFIRLYHGGGSALSYTDWQQVILEEATSETGPYFDGSTPDSTSDFTLYDRAWTGTANNSTSTEAATVTLPYATAVNSNLGYLDPVQYLNVIGESHELRVVRQELQVGTLDATIISRTLDPADSALIRPGRRARLRALVAGVWEELITGKLLTASVEYELKDPKLPDEKRATITVNLVDAGQPLSQAKRPQGVATIAELPFVLEGAGVPWNVNGSGNQVATATPTTFNDNASALTQVALTRDTRAGYAWVSRRGVVNAWDPGSLPAPAPVVLDETTYSDLKVTFATDDCINAVAFTVQSLGVDGTTTETTYGPYEDATSIETYGRFLKEFTVTGLSKAQVDTLAAAIIAANKTPSRRVQSVTLPLTKLARVDAHALRDLYDLVKVNNTEVALSANLRVTGIEHVVTTRSWLLTLTFAANGGVASPIFQPPVQSDASPDVGVIEWFAGPTSKVPSTKLVCDGSSKAVASYPYLFAVIGYTYGGSGANFNVPNLVDRFPIGAGTKALGTTGGGPTKTLAVANLPGGHPTGYTGSSLMGSGPTPAFGVTATGGTSTPFDVMNPWLALTPVIRAV
;
A
#
# COMPACT_ATOMS: atom_id res chain seq x y z
N MET A 1 -39.26 -12.40 -46.47
CA MET A 1 -38.85 -11.03 -46.84
C MET A 1 -37.34 -10.98 -46.67
N VAL A 2 -36.60 -10.59 -47.71
CA VAL A 2 -35.14 -10.39 -47.61
C VAL A 2 -34.93 -9.14 -46.78
N SER A 3 -34.60 -9.29 -45.48
CA SER A 3 -34.33 -8.13 -44.62
C SER A 3 -33.03 -7.49 -45.07
N SER A 4 -33.04 -6.16 -45.19
CA SER A 4 -31.86 -5.36 -45.44
C SER A 4 -30.83 -5.65 -44.35
N VAL A 5 -29.72 -6.29 -44.72
CA VAL A 5 -28.57 -6.48 -43.82
C VAL A 5 -28.13 -5.07 -43.40
N ALA A 6 -28.31 -4.76 -42.12
CA ALA A 6 -27.86 -3.48 -41.57
C ALA A 6 -26.35 -3.38 -41.79
N VAL A 7 -25.92 -2.38 -42.56
CA VAL A 7 -24.51 -2.13 -42.83
C VAL A 7 -23.84 -1.75 -41.51
N GLN A 8 -22.69 -2.38 -41.22
CA GLN A 8 -21.87 -2.08 -40.06
C GLN A 8 -21.41 -0.61 -40.09
N GLU A 9 -21.65 0.16 -39.03
CA GLU A 9 -21.38 1.61 -38.99
C GLU A 9 -19.91 1.95 -38.64
N PHE A 10 -19.09 0.95 -38.31
CA PHE A 10 -17.69 1.11 -37.89
C PHE A 10 -16.82 -0.06 -38.37
N ASP A 11 -15.52 0.16 -38.52
CA ASP A 11 -14.57 -0.94 -38.71
C ASP A 11 -14.24 -1.57 -37.35
N THR A 12 -14.16 -2.90 -37.31
CA THR A 12 -14.00 -3.60 -36.02
C THR A 12 -12.67 -3.31 -35.34
N VAL A 13 -11.64 -2.88 -36.08
CA VAL A 13 -10.33 -2.46 -35.53
C VAL A 13 -10.41 -1.16 -34.70
N ASP A 14 -11.43 -0.33 -34.90
CA ASP A 14 -11.62 0.91 -34.13
C ASP A 14 -12.20 0.63 -32.73
N VAL A 15 -12.87 -0.51 -32.59
CA VAL A 15 -13.60 -0.88 -31.36
C VAL A 15 -13.13 -2.20 -30.74
N LEU A 16 -12.19 -2.91 -31.36
CA LEU A 16 -11.58 -4.13 -30.81
C LEU A 16 -10.07 -4.03 -30.81
N ARG A 17 -9.44 -4.63 -29.79
CA ARG A 17 -7.99 -4.80 -29.70
C ARG A 17 -7.66 -6.23 -29.30
N LEU A 18 -6.87 -6.90 -30.11
CA LEU A 18 -6.23 -8.16 -29.74
C LEU A 18 -4.84 -7.80 -29.23
N GLU A 19 -4.64 -7.90 -27.93
CA GLU A 19 -3.43 -7.45 -27.24
C GLU A 19 -2.62 -8.66 -26.80
N VAL A 20 -1.32 -8.68 -27.12
CA VAL A 20 -0.40 -9.74 -26.72
C VAL A 20 0.73 -9.16 -25.88
N GLU A 21 1.11 -9.89 -24.83
CA GLU A 21 2.21 -9.56 -23.93
C GLU A 21 3.52 -9.41 -24.69
N THR A 22 4.21 -8.31 -24.41
CA THR A 22 5.54 -8.01 -24.91
C THR A 22 6.60 -8.30 -23.85
N ASP A 23 7.84 -8.55 -24.27
CA ASP A 23 8.95 -8.57 -23.33
C ASP A 23 9.16 -7.17 -22.77
N ALA A 24 8.96 -7.01 -21.47
CA ALA A 24 9.14 -5.73 -20.81
C ALA A 24 10.61 -5.30 -20.89
N THR A 25 10.88 -4.17 -21.53
CA THR A 25 12.18 -3.50 -21.46
C THR A 25 12.20 -2.57 -20.24
N GLY A 26 13.06 -2.85 -19.25
CA GLY A 26 13.21 -1.99 -18.06
C GLY A 26 12.56 -2.56 -16.79
N LEU A 27 11.97 -1.70 -15.96
CA LEU A 27 11.32 -2.10 -14.70
C LEU A 27 9.97 -2.77 -14.98
N VAL A 28 9.67 -3.81 -14.20
CA VAL A 28 8.40 -4.55 -14.27
C VAL A 28 7.71 -4.47 -12.91
N ASN A 29 6.39 -4.28 -12.92
CA ASN A 29 5.60 -4.40 -11.71
C ASN A 29 5.51 -5.88 -11.31
N LEU A 30 6.01 -6.20 -10.13
CA LEU A 30 6.03 -7.54 -9.56
C LEU A 30 4.69 -7.91 -8.92
N VAL A 31 3.79 -6.93 -8.70
CA VAL A 31 2.46 -7.20 -8.17
C VAL A 31 1.56 -7.66 -9.30
N GLN A 32 1.02 -8.88 -9.22
CA GLN A 32 0.24 -9.47 -10.31
C GLN A 32 -1.15 -8.86 -10.51
N ASN A 33 -1.76 -8.30 -9.45
CA ASN A 33 -3.10 -7.69 -9.47
C ASN A 33 -3.11 -6.36 -8.68
N PRO A 34 -2.37 -5.36 -9.16
CA PRO A 34 -1.97 -4.21 -8.35
C PRO A 34 -3.13 -3.36 -7.81
N SER A 35 -4.25 -3.23 -8.50
CA SER A 35 -5.42 -2.51 -7.97
C SER A 35 -6.60 -3.43 -7.68
N GLY A 36 -6.37 -4.73 -7.51
CA GLY A 36 -7.42 -5.67 -7.16
C GLY A 36 -8.50 -5.79 -8.24
N GLU A 37 -8.21 -5.47 -9.50
CA GLU A 37 -9.21 -5.41 -10.56
C GLU A 37 -9.88 -6.76 -10.84
N LEU A 38 -9.20 -7.85 -10.44
CA LEU A 38 -9.64 -9.24 -10.54
C LEU A 38 -10.08 -9.84 -9.20
N GLY A 39 -10.36 -9.02 -8.18
CA GLY A 39 -10.65 -9.47 -6.81
C GLY A 39 -9.48 -9.26 -5.84
N GLY A 40 -9.53 -9.91 -4.68
CA GLY A 40 -8.42 -9.95 -3.72
C GLY A 40 -7.24 -10.84 -4.14
N TRP A 41 -7.24 -11.40 -5.36
CA TRP A 41 -6.16 -12.24 -5.88
C TRP A 41 -4.82 -11.50 -5.93
N GLY A 42 -3.69 -12.18 -5.67
CA GLY A 42 -2.38 -11.53 -5.54
C GLY A 42 -2.19 -10.79 -4.20
N TRP A 43 -3.22 -10.79 -3.36
CA TRP A 43 -3.24 -10.16 -2.04
C TRP A 43 -3.72 -11.15 -0.98
N ILE A 44 -3.09 -11.10 0.18
CA ILE A 44 -3.26 -12.06 1.25
C ILE A 44 -3.63 -11.33 2.54
N THR A 45 -4.63 -11.85 3.26
CA THR A 45 -4.83 -11.54 4.67
C THR A 45 -5.06 -12.84 5.43
N THR A 46 -4.31 -13.05 6.51
CA THR A 46 -4.45 -14.23 7.37
C THR A 46 -5.34 -13.95 8.59
N ILE A 47 -5.96 -12.77 8.65
CA ILE A 47 -6.78 -12.35 9.79
C ILE A 47 -8.19 -12.91 9.61
N VAL A 48 -8.60 -13.78 10.53
CA VAL A 48 -9.96 -14.34 10.57
C VAL A 48 -10.99 -13.21 10.62
N GLY A 49 -11.95 -13.23 9.71
CA GLY A 49 -13.00 -12.22 9.58
C GLY A 49 -12.62 -10.97 8.79
N SER A 50 -11.35 -10.81 8.41
CA SER A 50 -10.95 -9.78 7.43
C SER A 50 -11.13 -10.29 6.00
N LYS A 51 -11.24 -9.38 5.04
CA LYS A 51 -11.38 -9.71 3.62
C LYS A 51 -10.66 -8.72 2.72
N ILE A 52 -10.33 -9.18 1.51
CA ILE A 52 -9.81 -8.36 0.43
C ILE A 52 -10.77 -8.48 -0.74
N ASP A 53 -11.42 -7.37 -1.05
CA ASP A 53 -12.33 -7.25 -2.18
C ASP A 53 -11.63 -6.50 -3.32
N GLY A 54 -12.02 -6.83 -4.55
CA GLY A 54 -11.55 -6.16 -5.75
C GLY A 54 -12.64 -5.37 -6.47
N GLY A 55 -12.31 -4.75 -7.60
CA GLY A 55 -13.23 -3.95 -8.40
C GLY A 55 -12.50 -2.91 -9.27
N ALA A 56 -12.87 -1.63 -9.17
CA ALA A 56 -12.06 -0.55 -9.76
C ALA A 56 -10.85 -0.15 -8.87
N ALA A 57 -10.72 -0.79 -7.71
CA ALA A 57 -9.70 -0.57 -6.69
C ALA A 57 -9.63 -1.76 -5.72
N LEU A 58 -8.48 -1.95 -5.09
CA LEU A 58 -8.26 -2.96 -4.07
C LEU A 58 -8.84 -2.45 -2.77
N THR A 59 -9.79 -3.16 -2.16
CA THR A 59 -10.38 -2.78 -0.88
C THR A 59 -10.12 -3.84 0.18
N TYR A 60 -9.31 -3.50 1.18
CA TYR A 60 -9.16 -4.30 2.39
C TYR A 60 -10.25 -3.93 3.40
N THR A 61 -10.95 -4.93 3.95
CA THR A 61 -11.86 -4.77 5.09
C THR A 61 -11.32 -5.58 6.27
N GLY A 62 -10.92 -4.89 7.34
CA GLY A 62 -10.40 -5.50 8.56
C GLY A 62 -11.40 -5.49 9.72
N VAL A 63 -11.08 -6.24 10.78
CA VAL A 63 -11.86 -6.37 12.02
C VAL A 63 -11.16 -5.69 13.20
N ALA A 64 -11.78 -5.67 14.38
CA ALA A 64 -11.13 -5.15 15.58
C ALA A 64 -9.87 -5.96 15.94
N GLY A 65 -8.83 -5.27 16.43
CA GLY A 65 -7.53 -5.87 16.75
C GLY A 65 -6.49 -5.64 15.66
N ALA A 66 -5.34 -6.32 15.80
CA ALA A 66 -4.21 -6.15 14.89
C ALA A 66 -4.60 -6.59 13.46
N SER A 67 -4.48 -5.66 12.52
CA SER A 67 -5.02 -5.80 11.16
C SER A 67 -3.96 -5.48 10.13
N TRP A 68 -3.83 -6.36 9.13
CA TRP A 68 -2.90 -6.17 8.02
C TRP A 68 -3.29 -7.04 6.82
N PHE A 69 -2.73 -6.66 5.68
CA PHE A 69 -2.77 -7.45 4.45
C PHE A 69 -1.44 -7.27 3.70
N THR A 70 -1.12 -8.22 2.83
CA THR A 70 0.13 -8.23 2.06
C THR A 70 -0.14 -8.56 0.61
N THR A 71 0.82 -8.30 -0.26
CA THR A 71 0.88 -8.98 -1.56
C THR A 71 1.25 -10.45 -1.37
N GLU A 72 1.07 -11.25 -2.41
CA GLU A 72 1.79 -12.52 -2.57
C GLU A 72 3.33 -12.30 -2.58
N GLU A 73 4.07 -13.40 -2.45
CA GLU A 73 5.53 -13.38 -2.46
C GLU A 73 6.08 -13.07 -3.86
N MET A 74 6.92 -12.04 -3.95
CA MET A 74 7.50 -11.54 -5.20
C MET A 74 8.99 -11.89 -5.27
N PRO A 75 9.52 -12.31 -6.43
CA PRO A 75 10.93 -12.72 -6.56
C PRO A 75 11.89 -11.54 -6.45
N VAL A 76 12.63 -11.45 -5.33
CA VAL A 76 13.68 -10.45 -5.10
C VAL A 76 14.88 -11.13 -4.48
N ALA A 77 16.01 -11.14 -5.19
CA ALA A 77 17.22 -11.78 -4.71
C ALA A 77 17.99 -10.88 -3.73
N ALA A 78 18.75 -11.50 -2.81
CA ALA A 78 19.68 -10.81 -1.94
C ALA A 78 20.62 -9.88 -2.73
N GLY A 79 20.84 -8.66 -2.22
CA GLY A 79 21.66 -7.64 -2.88
C GLY A 79 20.92 -6.82 -3.96
N GLN A 80 19.70 -7.18 -4.35
CA GLN A 80 18.85 -6.34 -5.19
C GLN A 80 18.12 -5.28 -4.34
N TYR A 81 17.70 -4.20 -4.98
CA TYR A 81 16.81 -3.21 -4.37
C TYR A 81 15.37 -3.48 -4.77
N ALA A 82 14.41 -3.18 -3.89
CA ALA A 82 12.98 -3.15 -4.17
C ALA A 82 12.37 -1.81 -3.74
N ALA A 83 11.46 -1.27 -4.53
CA ALA A 83 10.71 -0.05 -4.21
C ALA A 83 9.22 -0.30 -4.45
N ALA A 84 8.36 0.46 -3.78
CA ALA A 84 6.91 0.39 -3.97
C ALA A 84 6.27 1.77 -4.12
N ARG A 85 5.17 1.83 -4.88
CA ARG A 85 4.25 2.96 -5.01
C ARG A 85 2.82 2.44 -4.84
N TRP A 86 1.92 3.27 -4.35
CA TRP A 86 0.47 3.01 -4.33
C TRP A 86 -0.29 4.33 -4.31
N ASN A 87 -1.57 4.31 -4.66
CA ASN A 87 -2.48 5.45 -4.54
C ASN A 87 -3.60 5.08 -3.56
N ALA A 88 -3.58 5.67 -2.35
CA ALA A 88 -4.62 5.46 -1.34
C ALA A 88 -5.79 6.42 -1.60
N THR A 89 -6.92 5.86 -2.07
CA THR A 89 -8.05 6.64 -2.59
C THR A 89 -9.26 6.69 -1.66
N GLY A 90 -9.31 5.85 -0.61
CA GLY A 90 -10.54 5.64 0.15
C GLY A 90 -10.34 4.83 1.45
N GLY A 91 -11.38 4.84 2.30
CA GLY A 91 -11.48 3.96 3.47
C GLY A 91 -12.31 4.53 4.62
N THR A 92 -12.30 3.83 5.75
CA THR A 92 -12.98 4.25 6.99
C THR A 92 -12.25 5.44 7.63
N ALA A 93 -12.99 6.50 7.96
CA ALA A 93 -12.43 7.70 8.56
C ALA A 93 -11.79 7.45 9.93
N GLY A 94 -10.72 8.21 10.24
CA GLY A 94 -10.00 8.12 11.51
C GLY A 94 -8.91 7.04 11.59
N TYR A 95 -8.82 6.14 10.61
CA TYR A 95 -7.79 5.09 10.58
C TYR A 95 -6.58 5.48 9.71
N TYR A 96 -5.43 4.89 10.06
CA TYR A 96 -4.13 5.09 9.44
C TYR A 96 -3.52 3.76 9.03
N PHE A 97 -2.63 3.75 8.05
CA PHE A 97 -1.84 2.59 7.69
C PHE A 97 -0.36 2.92 7.59
N ARG A 98 0.48 1.88 7.61
CA ARG A 98 1.92 1.96 7.36
C ARG A 98 2.30 0.84 6.41
N ALA A 99 3.18 1.13 5.46
CA ALA A 99 3.67 0.14 4.51
C ALA A 99 5.13 -0.25 4.81
N ARG A 100 5.50 -1.50 4.52
CA ARG A 100 6.89 -2.00 4.56
C ARG A 100 7.09 -3.20 3.64
N PHE A 101 8.34 -3.51 3.30
CA PHE A 101 8.72 -4.81 2.76
C PHE A 101 9.03 -5.80 3.88
N GLU A 102 8.61 -7.05 3.70
CA GLU A 102 9.11 -8.19 4.46
C GLU A 102 9.98 -9.06 3.54
N TRP A 103 11.19 -9.36 4.01
CA TRP A 103 12.19 -10.15 3.28
C TRP A 103 12.09 -11.61 3.71
N ILE A 104 12.06 -12.52 2.76
CA ILE A 104 11.71 -13.93 2.97
C ILE A 104 12.78 -14.82 2.35
N ASN A 105 13.16 -15.89 3.05
CA ASN A 105 14.16 -16.85 2.60
C ASN A 105 13.55 -17.98 1.74
N SER A 106 14.38 -18.90 1.25
CA SER A 106 13.95 -20.06 0.44
C SER A 106 13.01 -21.02 1.16
N ALA A 107 12.90 -20.95 2.50
CA ALA A 107 12.02 -21.77 3.31
C ALA A 107 10.67 -21.08 3.63
N GLY A 108 10.40 -19.90 3.05
CA GLY A 108 9.17 -19.14 3.29
C GLY A 108 9.14 -18.38 4.63
N ALA A 109 10.27 -18.29 5.34
CA ALA A 109 10.35 -17.58 6.62
C ALA A 109 10.77 -16.11 6.42
N VAL A 110 10.07 -15.19 7.09
CA VAL A 110 10.45 -13.77 7.16
C VAL A 110 11.75 -13.64 7.96
N ILE A 111 12.80 -13.16 7.31
CA ILE A 111 14.13 -12.96 7.93
C ILE A 111 14.30 -11.56 8.53
N SER A 112 13.71 -10.54 7.90
CA SER A 112 13.68 -9.16 8.40
C SER A 112 12.66 -8.33 7.62
N SER A 113 12.49 -7.06 7.99
CA SER A 113 11.62 -6.12 7.28
C SER A 113 12.31 -4.78 7.04
N SER A 114 11.86 -4.05 6.02
CA SER A 114 12.30 -2.68 5.79
C SER A 114 11.75 -1.73 6.85
N THR A 115 12.31 -0.52 6.91
CA THR A 115 11.70 0.58 7.67
C THR A 115 10.28 0.82 7.18
N GLN A 116 9.34 0.92 8.11
CA GLN A 116 7.96 1.29 7.79
C GLN A 116 7.87 2.76 7.40
N THR A 117 6.92 3.08 6.52
CA THR A 117 6.50 4.48 6.31
C THR A 117 6.05 5.12 7.63
N GLY A 118 5.92 6.45 7.62
CA GLY A 118 5.09 7.15 8.61
C GLY A 118 3.63 6.70 8.55
N TYR A 119 2.82 7.17 9.49
CA TYR A 119 1.37 6.93 9.48
C TYR A 119 0.73 7.69 8.33
N LEU A 120 0.12 6.96 7.41
CA LEU A 120 -0.57 7.50 6.23
C LEU A 120 -2.08 7.38 6.43
N ALA A 121 -2.82 8.44 6.11
CA ALA A 121 -4.27 8.41 6.16
C ALA A 121 -4.85 7.65 4.96
N ARG A 122 -6.09 7.17 5.12
CA ARG A 122 -6.87 6.45 4.08
C ARG A 122 -6.93 7.11 2.68
N ASN A 123 -6.84 8.45 2.62
CA ASN A 123 -6.87 9.24 1.39
C ASN A 123 -5.59 10.08 1.25
N SER A 124 -4.45 9.52 1.63
CA SER A 124 -3.15 10.22 1.53
C SER A 124 -2.70 10.43 0.07
N GLY A 125 -3.44 9.94 -0.92
CA GLY A 125 -3.06 10.01 -2.32
C GLY A 125 -1.92 9.04 -2.61
N VAL A 126 -0.97 9.47 -3.44
CA VAL A 126 0.17 8.63 -3.84
C VAL A 126 1.15 8.49 -2.67
N GLY A 127 1.28 7.26 -2.16
CA GLY A 127 2.30 6.86 -1.19
C GLY A 127 3.40 6.03 -1.86
N ASN A 128 4.58 6.00 -1.23
CA ASN A 128 5.69 5.19 -1.72
C ASN A 128 6.57 4.62 -0.58
N LEU A 129 7.33 3.60 -0.94
CA LEU A 129 8.52 3.13 -0.24
C LEU A 129 9.69 3.27 -1.22
N GLY A 130 10.63 4.16 -0.89
CA GLY A 130 11.86 4.31 -1.66
C GLY A 130 12.68 3.01 -1.68
N ALA A 131 13.67 2.94 -2.57
CA ALA A 131 14.49 1.74 -2.78
C ALA A 131 15.07 1.15 -1.47
N GLN A 132 14.67 -0.07 -1.12
CA GLN A 132 15.13 -0.84 0.03
C GLN A 132 16.05 -1.97 -0.44
N LEU A 133 17.22 -2.11 0.18
CA LEU A 133 18.17 -3.19 -0.14
C LEU A 133 17.71 -4.51 0.48
N ALA A 134 17.61 -5.56 -0.33
CA ALA A 134 17.31 -6.91 0.12
C ALA A 134 18.51 -7.53 0.87
N PRO A 135 18.35 -7.95 2.13
CA PRO A 135 19.43 -8.49 2.95
C PRO A 135 19.89 -9.87 2.50
N ALA A 136 21.02 -10.33 3.04
CA ALA A 136 21.56 -11.66 2.75
C ALA A 136 20.54 -12.76 3.08
N GLY A 137 20.44 -13.76 2.20
CA GLY A 137 19.48 -14.87 2.34
C GLY A 137 18.06 -14.59 1.83
N THR A 138 17.79 -13.38 1.31
CA THR A 138 16.51 -13.06 0.66
C THR A 138 16.37 -13.80 -0.68
N VAL A 139 15.21 -14.42 -0.86
CA VAL A 139 14.76 -15.04 -2.13
C VAL A 139 13.46 -14.39 -2.60
N TRP A 140 12.60 -14.01 -1.65
CA TRP A 140 11.31 -13.39 -1.92
C TRP A 140 11.13 -12.13 -1.08
N ALA A 141 10.26 -11.23 -1.55
CA ALA A 141 9.81 -10.07 -0.79
C ALA A 141 8.29 -9.97 -0.90
N ARG A 142 7.62 -9.48 0.14
CA ARG A 142 6.21 -9.07 0.06
C ARG A 142 6.02 -7.65 0.56
N LEU A 143 5.11 -6.91 -0.08
CA LEU A 143 4.70 -5.60 0.39
C LEU A 143 3.58 -5.79 1.42
N ARG A 144 3.74 -5.22 2.61
CA ARG A 144 2.80 -5.34 3.72
C ARG A 144 2.26 -3.98 4.12
N PHE A 145 0.95 -3.94 4.37
CA PHE A 145 0.23 -2.78 4.91
C PHE A 145 -0.33 -3.13 6.30
N ASP A 146 0.17 -2.43 7.32
CA ASP A 146 -0.27 -2.55 8.71
C ASP A 146 -1.25 -1.41 9.05
N VAL A 147 -2.37 -1.71 9.72
CA VAL A 147 -3.47 -0.78 9.96
C VAL A 147 -3.60 -0.39 11.43
N TYR A 148 -3.93 0.88 11.70
CA TYR A 148 -3.98 1.50 13.02
C TYR A 148 -5.20 2.43 13.20
N ALA A 149 -5.73 2.52 14.42
CA ALA A 149 -6.81 3.44 14.82
C ALA A 149 -6.34 4.89 15.02
N THR A 150 -5.05 5.08 15.27
CA THR A 150 -4.44 6.40 15.51
C THR A 150 -3.09 6.49 14.82
N ASN A 151 -2.60 7.71 14.65
CA ASN A 151 -1.23 7.99 14.19
C ASN A 151 -0.15 7.77 15.28
N THR A 152 -0.50 7.08 16.37
CA THR A 152 0.37 6.78 17.52
C THR A 152 0.54 5.28 17.77
N GLY A 153 -0.05 4.43 16.92
CA GLY A 153 0.19 2.97 16.93
C GLY A 153 -0.86 2.12 17.64
N THR A 154 -2.03 2.65 17.95
CA THR A 154 -3.12 1.87 18.55
C THR A 154 -3.80 0.97 17.51
N ASN A 155 -4.07 -0.29 17.87
CA ASN A 155 -4.81 -1.22 17.00
C ASN A 155 -6.26 -0.76 16.76
N PRO A 156 -6.85 -1.09 15.61
CA PRO A 156 -8.26 -0.86 15.32
C PRO A 156 -9.23 -1.33 16.40
N GLY A 157 -10.15 -0.46 16.82
CA GLY A 157 -11.22 -0.79 17.80
C GLY A 157 -12.47 -1.40 17.16
N GLY A 158 -12.58 -1.39 15.84
CA GLY A 158 -13.76 -1.87 15.11
C GLY A 158 -13.45 -2.20 13.64
N ALA A 159 -14.50 -2.57 12.90
CA ALA A 159 -14.40 -2.84 11.47
C ALA A 159 -13.95 -1.58 10.71
N HIS A 160 -13.07 -1.76 9.74
CA HIS A 160 -12.46 -0.66 9.00
C HIS A 160 -12.13 -1.08 7.57
N THR A 161 -11.97 -0.09 6.69
CA THR A 161 -11.71 -0.31 5.27
C THR A 161 -10.58 0.59 4.76
N PHE A 162 -9.81 0.10 3.79
CA PHE A 162 -8.82 0.87 3.04
C PHE A 162 -8.90 0.52 1.57
N THR A 163 -8.85 1.54 0.71
CA THR A 163 -8.94 1.37 -0.74
C THR A 163 -7.69 1.91 -1.43
N PHE A 164 -7.07 1.08 -2.26
CA PHE A 164 -5.84 1.37 -2.98
C PHE A 164 -6.03 1.21 -4.49
N LYS A 165 -5.32 2.03 -5.24
CA LYS A 165 -5.15 1.94 -6.70
C LYS A 165 -3.67 2.01 -7.06
N GLU A 166 -3.34 1.63 -8.29
CA GLU A 166 -2.02 1.86 -8.88
C GLU A 166 -0.86 1.36 -8.02
N VAL A 167 -1.01 0.19 -7.38
CA VAL A 167 0.08 -0.38 -6.61
C VAL A 167 1.19 -0.81 -7.56
N THR A 168 2.43 -0.50 -7.25
CA THR A 168 3.58 -0.96 -8.02
C THR A 168 4.65 -1.41 -7.06
N VAL A 169 5.24 -2.57 -7.34
CA VAL A 169 6.48 -3.01 -6.72
C VAL A 169 7.44 -3.34 -7.84
N ALA A 170 8.64 -2.76 -7.85
CA ALA A 170 9.67 -3.15 -8.80
C ALA A 170 10.99 -3.40 -8.11
N LYS A 171 11.87 -4.12 -8.81
CA LYS A 171 13.22 -4.43 -8.35
C LYS A 171 14.27 -4.00 -9.36
N ALA A 172 15.47 -3.72 -8.87
CA ALA A 172 16.62 -3.41 -9.70
C ALA A 172 17.93 -3.80 -9.01
N ALA A 173 19.02 -3.86 -9.79
CA ALA A 173 20.35 -4.11 -9.25
C ALA A 173 20.90 -2.94 -8.42
N THR A 174 20.46 -1.71 -8.69
CA THR A 174 20.95 -0.50 -8.01
C THR A 174 19.78 0.39 -7.60
N SER A 175 19.90 1.10 -6.47
CA SER A 175 18.86 2.00 -5.95
C SER A 175 18.48 3.12 -6.91
N GLY A 176 19.43 3.63 -7.72
CA GLY A 176 19.19 4.73 -8.66
C GLY A 176 18.15 4.42 -9.75
N VAL A 177 18.01 3.15 -10.14
CA VAL A 177 17.05 2.72 -11.17
C VAL A 177 15.60 2.75 -10.65
N LEU A 178 15.39 2.50 -9.35
CA LEU A 178 14.06 2.48 -8.73
C LEU A 178 13.59 3.84 -8.22
N GLY A 179 14.49 4.84 -8.26
CA GLY A 179 14.22 6.21 -7.93
C GLY A 179 14.33 6.57 -6.46
N GLN A 180 14.93 7.72 -6.21
CA GLN A 180 14.93 8.41 -4.93
C GLN A 180 13.94 9.58 -5.00
N SER A 181 13.24 9.88 -3.91
CA SER A 181 12.47 11.11 -3.79
C SER A 181 13.44 12.29 -3.69
N ARG A 182 13.21 13.32 -4.50
CA ARG A 182 13.97 14.58 -4.53
C ARG A 182 13.08 15.71 -4.02
N ALA A 183 13.66 16.73 -3.42
CA ALA A 183 12.91 17.91 -2.97
C ALA A 183 13.74 19.16 -3.29
N ASN A 184 13.18 20.09 -4.07
CA ASN A 184 13.85 21.33 -4.43
C ASN A 184 13.54 22.41 -3.40
N LEU A 185 14.42 22.59 -2.40
CA LEU A 185 14.35 23.36 -1.13
C LEU A 185 14.21 24.89 -1.31
N VAL A 186 14.22 25.39 -2.55
CA VAL A 186 14.12 26.82 -2.84
C VAL A 186 12.67 27.30 -2.92
N PRO A 187 12.30 28.40 -2.25
CA PRO A 187 11.01 29.06 -2.46
C PRO A 187 10.98 29.83 -3.79
N ASN A 188 9.87 29.71 -4.53
CA ASN A 188 9.65 30.39 -5.82
C ASN A 188 10.86 30.28 -6.78
N PRO A 189 11.26 29.05 -7.18
CA PRO A 189 12.52 28.82 -7.89
C PRO A 189 12.54 29.26 -9.36
N SER A 190 11.36 29.41 -10.00
CA SER A 190 11.18 29.81 -11.41
C SER A 190 10.63 31.21 -11.61
N PHE A 191 10.09 31.87 -10.57
CA PHE A 191 9.59 33.25 -10.65
C PHE A 191 8.40 33.45 -11.61
N GLU A 192 7.59 32.40 -11.82
CA GLU A 192 6.46 32.43 -12.75
C GLU A 192 5.36 33.45 -12.37
N THR A 193 5.20 33.81 -11.09
CA THR A 193 4.16 34.75 -10.63
C THR A 193 4.71 36.08 -10.10
N ASP A 194 5.75 36.03 -9.27
CA ASP A 194 6.33 37.18 -8.57
C ASP A 194 7.78 36.89 -8.13
N THR A 195 8.35 37.75 -7.27
CA THR A 195 9.66 37.54 -6.64
C THR A 195 9.56 37.23 -5.13
N ALA A 196 8.40 36.78 -4.65
CA ALA A 196 8.20 36.49 -3.23
C ALA A 196 9.16 35.41 -2.73
N GLY A 197 9.60 35.54 -1.48
CA GLY A 197 10.63 34.66 -0.89
C GLY A 197 12.06 35.10 -1.18
N TRP A 198 12.25 36.12 -2.02
CA TRP A 198 13.54 36.71 -2.38
C TRP A 198 13.58 38.21 -2.05
N VAL A 199 14.74 38.68 -1.61
CA VAL A 199 14.97 40.06 -1.18
C VAL A 199 16.24 40.59 -1.84
N ALA A 200 16.22 41.83 -2.31
CA ALA A 200 17.43 42.51 -2.76
C ALA A 200 18.17 43.14 -1.58
N ALA A 201 19.49 43.16 -1.63
CA ALA A 201 20.35 43.78 -0.62
C ALA A 201 21.33 44.78 -1.26
N GLY A 202 21.68 45.82 -0.49
CA GLY A 202 22.46 46.94 -0.99
C GLY A 202 21.63 47.85 -1.90
N ASP A 203 22.21 48.29 -3.01
CA ASP A 203 21.55 49.15 -4.00
C ASP A 203 20.99 48.39 -5.21
N ALA A 204 21.05 47.06 -5.19
CA ALA A 204 20.49 46.22 -6.23
C ALA A 204 18.96 46.20 -6.21
N ALA A 205 18.35 45.94 -7.37
CA ALA A 205 16.91 45.73 -7.51
C ALA A 205 16.63 44.38 -8.17
N ILE A 206 15.60 43.69 -7.67
CA ILE A 206 15.06 42.47 -8.30
C ILE A 206 13.65 42.72 -8.80
N ALA A 207 13.31 42.14 -9.94
CA ALA A 207 11.97 42.19 -10.51
C ALA A 207 11.69 40.92 -11.30
N ARG A 208 10.44 40.46 -11.30
CA ARG A 208 9.99 39.44 -12.25
C ARG A 208 10.06 39.99 -13.67
N SER A 209 10.54 39.18 -14.61
CA SER A 209 10.72 39.57 -16.01
C SER A 209 10.31 38.45 -16.95
N THR A 210 9.50 38.77 -17.96
CA THR A 210 9.14 37.86 -19.07
C THR A 210 10.06 38.04 -20.29
N ALA A 211 11.08 38.90 -20.21
CA ALA A 211 11.97 39.19 -21.32
C ALA A 211 12.92 38.03 -21.67
N GLN A 212 13.25 37.21 -20.67
CA GLN A 212 14.05 36.00 -20.78
C GLN A 212 13.48 35.01 -19.76
N ALA A 213 13.39 33.74 -20.14
CA ALA A 213 13.08 32.63 -19.24
C ALA A 213 13.91 31.41 -19.69
N TYR A 214 14.35 30.60 -18.75
CA TYR A 214 14.95 29.29 -19.01
C TYR A 214 13.88 28.21 -18.91
N VAL A 215 13.09 28.25 -17.84
CA VAL A 215 11.91 27.41 -17.62
C VAL A 215 10.69 28.33 -17.58
N GLY A 216 9.58 27.89 -18.16
CA GLY A 216 8.33 28.67 -18.16
C GLY A 216 8.39 29.98 -18.94
N ALA A 217 7.68 30.99 -18.44
CA ALA A 217 7.44 32.25 -19.13
C ALA A 217 8.11 33.46 -18.46
N ALA A 218 8.71 33.29 -17.27
CA ALA A 218 9.37 34.37 -16.56
C ALA A 218 10.69 33.94 -15.92
N SER A 219 11.45 34.92 -15.46
CA SER A 219 12.64 34.74 -14.62
C SER A 219 12.83 35.93 -13.69
N LEU A 220 13.74 35.81 -12.73
CA LEU A 220 14.16 36.94 -11.91
C LEU A 220 15.17 37.79 -12.68
N ARG A 221 14.86 39.07 -12.89
CA ARG A 221 15.80 40.08 -13.38
C ARG A 221 16.41 40.83 -12.21
N TYR A 222 17.71 40.65 -12.06
CA TYR A 222 18.57 41.44 -11.19
C TYR A 222 19.11 42.65 -11.94
N THR A 223 19.05 43.83 -11.32
CA THR A 223 19.66 45.09 -11.82
C THR A 223 20.64 45.61 -10.78
N HIS A 224 21.89 45.81 -11.17
CA HIS A 224 22.94 46.31 -10.28
C HIS A 224 22.80 47.83 -10.06
N GLY A 225 22.88 48.31 -8.82
CA GLY A 225 22.62 49.72 -8.48
C GLY A 225 23.81 50.66 -8.64
N SER A 226 24.97 50.31 -8.06
CA SER A 226 26.22 51.09 -8.18
C SER A 226 27.46 50.20 -8.07
N THR A 227 28.65 50.78 -8.19
CA THR A 227 29.93 50.06 -8.02
C THR A 227 30.20 49.55 -6.59
N ALA A 228 29.32 49.83 -5.61
CA ALA A 228 29.51 49.44 -4.21
C ALA A 228 29.16 47.96 -3.90
N GLY A 229 28.69 47.19 -4.90
CA GLY A 229 28.28 45.80 -4.74
C GLY A 229 26.83 45.67 -4.29
N GLY A 230 26.14 44.69 -4.88
CA GLY A 230 24.73 44.42 -4.58
C GLY A 230 24.47 42.93 -4.71
N SER A 231 23.57 42.41 -3.88
CA SER A 231 23.21 41.00 -3.88
C SER A 231 21.69 40.83 -3.80
N PHE A 232 21.23 39.61 -4.00
CA PHE A 232 19.87 39.23 -3.65
C PHE A 232 19.90 37.85 -3.05
N TRP A 233 18.96 37.56 -2.16
CA TRP A 233 18.98 36.33 -1.41
C TRP A 233 17.58 35.86 -1.04
N THR A 234 17.47 34.57 -0.72
CA THR A 234 16.28 34.04 -0.06
C THR A 234 16.16 34.61 1.36
N LEU A 235 15.01 34.45 2.00
CA LEU A 235 14.86 34.76 3.43
C LEU A 235 15.96 34.09 4.28
N ASP A 236 16.35 34.74 5.38
CA ASP A 236 17.49 34.36 6.20
C ASP A 236 17.15 34.18 7.69
N GLY A 237 18.16 33.87 8.52
CA GLY A 237 17.98 33.62 9.94
C GLY A 237 16.97 32.50 10.21
N ARG A 238 16.01 32.74 11.10
CA ARG A 238 14.93 31.78 11.41
C ARG A 238 13.94 31.56 10.26
N ARG A 239 13.98 32.42 9.24
CA ARG A 239 13.06 32.41 8.09
C ARG A 239 13.67 31.73 6.86
N GLY A 240 14.90 31.23 6.97
CA GLY A 240 15.61 30.54 5.90
C GLY A 240 15.11 29.13 5.59
N ILE A 241 15.67 28.55 4.54
CA ILE A 241 15.39 27.19 4.06
C ILE A 241 15.79 26.17 5.13
N PRO A 242 14.89 25.28 5.60
CA PRO A 242 15.22 24.33 6.65
C PRO A 242 16.23 23.27 6.16
N VAL A 243 17.23 22.98 6.98
CA VAL A 243 18.33 22.04 6.68
C VAL A 243 18.69 21.18 7.89
N THR A 244 19.37 20.06 7.65
CA THR A 244 19.90 19.17 8.68
C THR A 244 21.41 19.40 8.81
N GLY A 245 21.86 19.75 10.01
CA GLY A 245 23.29 19.93 10.29
C GLY A 245 24.12 18.68 9.96
N GLY A 246 25.26 18.87 9.30
CA GLY A 246 26.15 17.80 8.84
C GLY A 246 25.75 17.12 7.52
N ALA A 247 24.59 17.42 6.95
CA ALA A 247 24.16 16.86 5.66
C ALA A 247 24.81 17.58 4.45
N ILE A 248 24.87 16.89 3.30
CA ILE A 248 25.35 17.46 2.03
C ILE A 248 24.14 17.94 1.21
N TYR A 249 24.27 19.13 0.63
CA TYR A 249 23.28 19.77 -0.22
C TYR A 249 23.86 20.07 -1.61
N ALA A 250 23.11 19.75 -2.66
CA ALA A 250 23.38 20.17 -4.02
C ALA A 250 22.65 21.48 -4.31
N ILE A 251 23.34 22.44 -4.93
CA ILE A 251 22.82 23.76 -5.27
C ILE A 251 23.01 23.97 -6.78
N SER A 252 21.99 24.49 -7.47
CA SER A 252 22.13 24.94 -8.86
C SER A 252 21.21 26.10 -9.22
N THR A 253 21.60 26.87 -10.24
CA THR A 253 20.73 27.89 -10.87
C THR A 253 21.20 28.17 -12.29
N GLN A 254 20.26 28.59 -13.14
CA GLN A 254 20.53 29.04 -14.50
C GLN A 254 20.66 30.56 -14.51
N SER A 255 21.63 31.06 -15.27
CA SER A 255 21.89 32.50 -15.38
C SER A 255 22.17 32.95 -16.80
N LYS A 256 21.76 34.18 -17.14
CA LYS A 256 22.02 34.83 -18.43
C LYS A 256 22.26 36.33 -18.24
N ALA A 257 23.25 36.89 -18.93
CA ALA A 257 23.46 38.34 -18.95
C ALA A 257 22.56 39.02 -19.99
N ALA A 258 22.06 40.22 -19.68
CA ALA A 258 21.33 41.02 -20.67
C ALA A 258 22.27 41.60 -21.75
N THR A 259 23.43 42.15 -21.34
CA THR A 259 24.34 42.89 -22.23
C THR A 259 25.82 42.55 -22.02
N THR A 260 26.28 42.45 -20.78
CA THR A 260 27.69 42.16 -20.44
C THR A 260 27.79 40.90 -19.61
N ALA A 261 28.59 39.92 -20.04
CA ALA A 261 28.88 38.73 -19.27
C ALA A 261 29.64 39.09 -17.97
N ARG A 262 29.16 38.61 -16.82
CA ARG A 262 29.78 38.83 -15.50
C ARG A 262 29.87 37.53 -14.70
N THR A 263 30.89 37.46 -13.86
CA THR A 263 31.00 36.41 -12.85
C THR A 263 30.03 36.69 -11.72
N TRP A 264 29.26 35.67 -11.35
CA TRP A 264 28.35 35.68 -10.21
C TRP A 264 28.70 34.53 -9.26
N LYS A 265 28.22 34.63 -8.03
CA LYS A 265 28.45 33.68 -6.95
C LYS A 265 27.17 33.43 -6.16
N VAL A 266 26.87 32.19 -5.83
CA VAL A 266 25.81 31.83 -4.86
C VAL A 266 26.49 31.29 -3.61
N TYR A 267 26.40 32.04 -2.52
CA TYR A 267 26.90 31.65 -1.20
C TYR A 267 25.79 30.98 -0.40
N PRO A 268 26.00 29.76 0.13
CA PRO A 268 25.13 29.20 1.14
C PRO A 268 25.47 29.81 2.50
N GLN A 269 24.53 30.57 3.06
CA GLN A 269 24.63 31.23 4.36
C GLN A 269 23.90 30.37 5.41
N TRP A 270 24.61 29.89 6.43
CA TRP A 270 24.07 28.96 7.42
C TRP A 270 23.69 29.67 8.71
N TYR A 271 22.58 29.25 9.33
CA TYR A 271 22.13 29.76 10.62
C TYR A 271 21.72 28.61 11.55
N ASP A 272 21.85 28.82 12.85
CA ASP A 272 21.36 27.86 13.86
C ASP A 272 19.86 28.01 14.11
N ALA A 273 19.31 27.14 14.98
CA ALA A 273 17.89 27.15 15.33
C ALA A 273 17.41 28.45 16.01
N THR A 274 18.34 29.25 16.54
CA THR A 274 18.05 30.56 17.15
C THR A 274 18.11 31.70 16.15
N GLY A 275 18.47 31.44 14.89
CA GLY A 275 18.65 32.45 13.84
C GLY A 275 20.03 33.10 13.85
N THR A 276 20.97 32.59 14.64
CA THR A 276 22.34 33.13 14.70
C THR A 276 23.14 32.64 13.49
N TYR A 277 23.88 33.54 12.86
CA TYR A 277 24.71 33.24 11.70
C TYR A 277 25.92 32.35 12.07
N LEU A 278 26.08 31.24 11.35
CA LEU A 278 27.13 30.23 11.58
C LEU A 278 28.31 30.35 10.61
N GLY A 279 28.13 31.06 9.51
CA GLY A 279 29.15 31.21 8.46
C GLY A 279 28.63 30.84 7.06
N SER A 280 29.49 31.04 6.07
CA SER A 280 29.21 30.74 4.66
C SER A 280 29.94 29.48 4.20
N GLY A 281 29.31 28.69 3.33
CA GLY A 281 29.98 27.61 2.60
C GLY A 281 30.70 28.10 1.34
N SER A 282 31.42 27.19 0.67
CA SER A 282 32.05 27.50 -0.62
C SER A 282 31.00 27.92 -1.66
N PRO A 283 31.17 29.05 -2.35
CA PRO A 283 30.17 29.52 -3.30
C PRO A 283 30.18 28.70 -4.59
N VAL A 284 29.00 28.51 -5.17
CA VAL A 284 28.88 28.15 -6.58
C VAL A 284 29.24 29.40 -7.39
N SER A 285 30.21 29.34 -8.29
CA SER A 285 30.67 30.49 -9.07
C SER A 285 30.78 30.17 -10.56
N LEU A 286 30.20 31.02 -11.40
CA LEU A 286 30.25 30.89 -12.85
C LEU A 286 30.21 32.28 -13.50
N THR A 287 30.68 32.37 -14.75
CA THR A 287 30.47 33.55 -15.60
C THR A 287 29.31 33.29 -16.55
N ASN A 288 28.28 34.13 -16.51
CA ASN A 288 27.13 34.00 -17.41
C ASN A 288 27.47 34.49 -18.83
N THR A 289 26.59 34.22 -19.80
CA THR A 289 26.76 34.69 -21.18
C THR A 289 25.56 35.50 -21.64
N THR A 290 25.74 36.27 -22.71
CA THR A 290 24.64 36.95 -23.42
C THR A 290 23.97 36.03 -24.45
N GLY A 291 24.71 35.04 -24.98
CA GLY A 291 24.26 34.13 -26.04
C GLY A 291 23.33 33.01 -25.57
N GLY A 292 23.35 32.64 -24.28
CA GLY A 292 22.53 31.56 -23.75
C GLY A 292 22.54 31.47 -22.23
N TRP A 293 21.64 30.64 -21.71
CA TRP A 293 21.58 30.31 -20.28
C TRP A 293 22.76 29.42 -19.88
N THR A 294 23.27 29.64 -18.68
CA THR A 294 24.43 28.93 -18.14
C THR A 294 24.15 28.40 -16.73
N LEU A 295 24.43 27.11 -16.52
CA LEU A 295 24.16 26.40 -15.27
C LEU A 295 25.35 26.55 -14.33
N GLY A 296 25.17 27.29 -13.23
CA GLY A 296 26.08 27.21 -12.10
C GLY A 296 25.58 26.16 -11.12
N SER A 297 26.45 25.24 -10.71
CA SER A 297 26.12 24.19 -9.76
C SER A 297 27.28 23.78 -8.86
N GLY A 298 26.96 23.16 -7.72
CA GLY A 298 27.94 22.60 -6.78
C GLY A 298 27.30 21.90 -5.60
N THR A 299 28.11 21.29 -4.75
CA THR A 299 27.67 20.62 -3.52
C THR A 299 28.35 21.22 -2.30
N VAL A 300 27.62 21.35 -1.19
CA VAL A 300 28.09 21.98 0.05
C VAL A 300 27.65 21.17 1.26
N THR A 301 28.46 21.14 2.31
CA THR A 301 28.14 20.43 3.56
C THR A 301 27.67 21.43 4.61
N ALA A 302 26.51 21.17 5.22
CA ALA A 302 25.96 21.99 6.29
C ALA A 302 26.82 21.86 7.57
N PRO A 303 27.13 22.96 8.28
CA PRO A 303 27.72 22.89 9.62
C PRO A 303 26.88 22.03 10.56
N ALA A 304 27.50 21.37 11.55
CA ALA A 304 26.81 20.42 12.43
C ALA A 304 25.62 21.02 13.21
N SER A 305 25.66 22.33 13.50
CA SER A 305 24.59 23.05 14.23
C SER A 305 23.64 23.83 13.31
N ALA A 306 23.77 23.71 11.99
CA ALA A 306 22.91 24.42 11.06
C ALA A 306 21.47 23.89 11.10
N ALA A 307 20.51 24.81 11.18
CA ALA A 307 19.08 24.53 11.15
C ALA A 307 18.41 25.18 9.93
N THR A 308 18.93 26.30 9.44
CA THR A 308 18.43 26.98 8.23
C THR A 308 19.58 27.43 7.31
N LEU A 309 19.24 27.63 6.04
CA LEU A 309 20.09 28.05 4.94
C LEU A 309 19.46 29.25 4.22
N ALA A 310 20.25 30.25 3.87
CA ALA A 310 19.89 31.27 2.88
C ALA A 310 20.83 31.20 1.67
N LEU A 311 20.29 31.38 0.47
CA LEU A 311 21.09 31.47 -0.75
C LEU A 311 21.35 32.93 -1.07
N GLU A 312 22.60 33.36 -0.99
CA GLU A 312 22.99 34.73 -1.32
C GLU A 312 23.68 34.80 -2.67
N VAL A 313 23.04 35.47 -3.63
CA VAL A 313 23.54 35.65 -5.00
C VAL A 313 24.22 37.00 -5.13
N ASN A 314 25.51 36.97 -5.41
CA ASN A 314 26.36 38.14 -5.62
C ASN A 314 26.74 38.24 -7.10
N VAL A 315 26.59 39.43 -7.68
CA VAL A 315 27.01 39.71 -9.06
C VAL A 315 27.96 40.91 -9.05
N THR A 316 29.16 40.73 -9.58
CA THR A 316 30.12 41.84 -9.75
C THR A 316 29.91 42.47 -11.11
N ALA A 317 29.14 43.56 -11.14
CA ALA A 317 28.69 44.22 -12.37
C ALA A 317 28.89 45.75 -12.31
N ALA A 318 28.73 46.43 -13.43
CA ALA A 318 28.66 47.90 -13.45
C ALA A 318 27.25 48.39 -13.13
N ALA A 319 27.12 49.63 -12.65
CA ALA A 319 25.83 50.24 -12.36
C ALA A 319 24.88 50.17 -13.58
N GLY A 320 23.65 49.69 -13.38
CA GLY A 320 22.63 49.52 -14.40
C GLY A 320 22.71 48.22 -15.21
N GLU A 321 23.75 47.39 -15.06
CA GLU A 321 23.82 46.10 -15.74
C GLU A 321 22.74 45.13 -15.21
N GLN A 322 22.15 44.36 -16.12
CA GLN A 322 21.05 43.44 -15.83
C GLN A 322 21.45 41.98 -16.08
N HIS A 323 21.02 41.12 -15.17
CA HIS A 323 21.25 39.68 -15.23
C HIS A 323 19.96 38.93 -14.90
N TYR A 324 19.69 37.87 -15.62
CA TYR A 324 18.53 37.01 -15.44
C TYR A 324 18.96 35.74 -14.71
N PHE A 325 18.19 35.35 -13.71
CA PHE A 325 18.35 34.11 -12.97
C PHE A 325 17.05 33.34 -12.96
N ASP A 326 17.16 32.05 -13.14
CA ASP A 326 16.02 31.15 -13.24
C ASP A 326 16.41 29.75 -12.76
N ALA A 327 15.42 28.91 -12.53
CA ALA A 327 15.60 27.51 -12.19
C ALA A 327 16.51 27.24 -10.99
N PHE A 328 16.27 27.93 -9.87
CA PHE A 328 17.02 27.69 -8.62
C PHE A 328 16.67 26.33 -8.00
N MET A 329 17.69 25.58 -7.62
CA MET A 329 17.53 24.29 -6.95
C MET A 329 18.44 24.15 -5.74
N VAL A 330 17.87 23.65 -4.64
CA VAL A 330 18.63 23.13 -3.49
C VAL A 330 18.04 21.78 -3.13
N GLU A 331 18.84 20.75 -2.99
CA GLU A 331 18.34 19.44 -2.53
C GLU A 331 19.37 18.79 -1.60
N GLN A 332 18.92 17.98 -0.64
CA GLN A 332 19.83 17.21 0.20
C GLN A 332 20.40 16.02 -0.60
N ALA A 333 21.41 16.27 -1.43
CA ALA A 333 22.04 15.29 -2.30
C ALA A 333 23.56 15.47 -2.37
N ASN A 334 24.26 14.41 -2.74
CA ASN A 334 25.71 14.39 -2.92
C ASN A 334 26.17 14.75 -4.35
N SER A 335 25.23 15.07 -5.25
CA SER A 335 25.48 15.49 -6.63
C SER A 335 24.30 16.32 -7.12
N VAL A 336 24.54 17.16 -8.14
CA VAL A 336 23.52 18.05 -8.70
C VAL A 336 22.71 17.29 -9.75
N GLY A 337 21.41 17.13 -9.52
CA GLY A 337 20.49 16.56 -10.53
C GLY A 337 19.88 17.60 -11.47
N THR A 338 18.94 17.18 -12.32
CA THR A 338 18.17 18.08 -13.18
C THR A 338 17.21 18.94 -12.36
N TYR A 339 16.98 20.18 -12.80
CA TYR A 339 16.01 21.10 -12.21
C TYR A 339 14.57 20.57 -12.27
N PHE A 340 13.76 20.87 -11.24
CA PHE A 340 12.31 20.61 -11.17
C PHE A 340 11.63 21.61 -10.20
N ASP A 341 10.35 21.96 -10.43
CA ASP A 341 9.56 22.85 -9.56
C ASP A 341 8.04 22.78 -9.76
N ALA A 342 7.23 23.22 -8.80
CA ALA A 342 5.77 23.04 -8.88
C ALA A 342 5.05 23.84 -9.99
N ALA A 343 5.70 24.84 -10.60
CA ALA A 343 5.05 25.81 -11.48
C ALA A 343 5.09 25.41 -12.97
N THR A 344 5.99 24.52 -13.39
CA THR A 344 6.34 24.33 -14.81
C THR A 344 6.69 22.87 -15.14
N PRO A 345 5.96 22.17 -16.05
CA PRO A 345 6.28 20.82 -16.48
C PRO A 345 7.71 20.70 -17.04
N ASP A 346 8.53 19.85 -16.46
CA ASP A 346 9.89 19.62 -16.93
C ASP A 346 9.96 18.51 -18.01
N ALA A 347 11.02 18.51 -18.81
CA ALA A 347 11.23 17.54 -19.88
C ALA A 347 11.62 16.13 -19.37
N GLY A 348 11.74 15.94 -18.04
CA GLY A 348 12.15 14.69 -17.41
C GLY A 348 10.99 13.73 -17.11
N GLY A 349 9.74 14.14 -17.36
CA GLY A 349 8.56 13.31 -17.11
C GLY A 349 8.16 13.25 -15.63
N TRP A 350 8.57 14.23 -14.83
CA TRP A 350 8.20 14.35 -13.42
C TRP A 350 6.85 15.07 -13.28
N ASP A 351 5.77 14.34 -12.97
CA ASP A 351 4.45 14.96 -12.74
C ASP A 351 4.26 15.42 -11.28
N TYR A 352 3.78 16.64 -11.10
CA TYR A 352 3.69 17.31 -9.80
C TYR A 352 2.52 16.82 -8.94
N GLY A 353 2.84 16.23 -7.78
CA GLY A 353 1.89 16.01 -6.69
C GLY A 353 1.81 17.26 -5.81
N GLY A 354 0.90 18.18 -6.10
CA GLY A 354 0.62 19.31 -5.22
C GLY A 354 0.07 18.84 -3.88
N THR A 355 0.94 18.67 -2.88
CA THR A 355 0.54 18.62 -1.48
C THR A 355 1.25 19.74 -0.73
N THR A 356 0.45 20.66 -0.19
CA THR A 356 0.87 21.55 0.88
C THR A 356 1.33 20.69 2.05
N ARG A 357 2.62 20.74 2.38
CA ARG A 357 3.07 20.18 3.65
C ARG A 357 2.66 21.11 4.79
N SER A 358 2.39 20.51 5.93
CA SER A 358 2.14 21.16 7.20
C SER A 358 3.13 22.28 7.50
N PRO A 359 2.65 23.35 8.15
CA PRO A 359 3.36 24.62 8.18
C PRO A 359 4.70 24.56 8.90
N LEU A 360 5.61 25.43 8.48
CA LEU A 360 6.83 25.79 9.20
C LEU A 360 6.48 26.00 10.69
N ALA A 361 7.04 25.21 11.59
CA ALA A 361 6.94 25.48 13.02
C ALA A 361 7.88 26.66 13.33
N LEU A 362 7.36 27.88 13.22
CA LEU A 362 8.04 29.07 13.70
C LEU A 362 7.96 29.12 15.24
N PRO A 363 8.97 29.67 15.92
CA PRO A 363 8.95 29.79 17.38
C PRO A 363 7.81 30.68 17.85
N THR A 364 7.15 30.25 18.93
CA THR A 364 5.97 30.89 19.51
C THR A 364 6.32 32.22 20.20
N ARG A 365 5.59 33.30 19.87
CA ARG A 365 5.67 34.59 20.60
C ARG A 365 4.60 34.62 21.67
N THR A 366 4.92 35.07 22.89
CA THR A 366 3.96 35.15 23.99
C THR A 366 3.85 36.59 24.52
N ASN A 367 2.66 37.20 24.42
CA ASN A 367 2.38 38.46 25.09
C ASN A 367 2.09 38.20 26.57
N LEU A 368 2.81 38.86 27.47
CA LEU A 368 2.69 38.69 28.92
C LEU A 368 1.66 39.63 29.58
N VAL A 369 1.08 40.56 28.82
CA VAL A 369 0.04 41.48 29.30
C VAL A 369 -1.35 40.81 29.21
N LEU A 370 -2.10 40.85 30.32
CA LEU A 370 -3.43 40.22 30.44
C LEU A 370 -4.51 40.92 29.60
N ASP A 371 -4.51 42.24 29.58
CA ASP A 371 -5.53 43.08 28.92
C ASP A 371 -4.85 44.06 27.93
N PRO A 372 -4.26 43.54 26.83
CA PRO A 372 -3.44 44.32 25.91
C PRO A 372 -4.25 45.35 25.13
N LEU A 373 -5.55 45.12 24.91
CA LEU A 373 -6.52 46.15 24.49
C LEU A 373 -7.45 46.42 25.69
N PRO A 374 -7.25 47.52 26.45
CA PRO A 374 -7.90 47.70 27.75
C PRO A 374 -9.41 47.44 27.69
N SER A 375 -9.90 46.52 28.51
CA SER A 375 -11.32 46.23 28.65
C SER A 375 -12.01 47.21 29.61
N ALA A 376 -13.35 47.21 29.64
CA ALA A 376 -14.12 48.04 30.58
C ALA A 376 -13.76 47.79 32.05
N ALA A 377 -13.25 46.60 32.38
CA ALA A 377 -12.81 46.24 33.73
C ALA A 377 -11.38 46.70 34.07
N LEU A 378 -10.59 47.14 33.07
CA LEU A 378 -9.18 47.50 33.20
C LEU A 378 -8.36 46.41 33.92
N ASN A 379 -8.56 45.15 33.55
CA ASN A 379 -7.97 44.01 34.24
C ASN A 379 -6.44 44.07 34.16
N GLY A 380 -5.78 44.06 35.32
CA GLY A 380 -4.32 44.14 35.37
C GLY A 380 -3.74 45.55 35.21
N TYR A 381 -4.57 46.60 35.11
CA TYR A 381 -4.10 47.99 35.23
C TYR A 381 -4.42 48.54 36.61
N ALA A 382 -3.44 49.21 37.24
CA ALA A 382 -3.65 49.87 38.53
C ALA A 382 -3.10 51.30 38.51
N ALA A 383 -3.91 52.25 38.98
CA ALA A 383 -3.53 53.65 39.06
C ALA A 383 -2.42 53.86 40.11
N GLY A 384 -1.43 54.69 39.77
CA GLY A 384 -0.49 55.20 40.77
C GLY A 384 -1.18 56.06 41.84
N PRO A 385 -0.54 56.31 42.98
CA PRO A 385 -1.15 57.01 44.12
C PRO A 385 -1.60 58.44 43.81
N ASN A 386 -1.02 59.09 42.80
CA ASN A 386 -1.37 60.44 42.35
C ASN A 386 -2.18 60.46 41.05
N ALA A 387 -2.68 59.31 40.59
CA ALA A 387 -3.41 59.18 39.34
C ALA A 387 -4.78 58.51 39.54
N SER A 388 -5.69 58.78 38.62
CA SER A 388 -6.92 58.03 38.41
C SER A 388 -6.89 57.42 37.02
N ILE A 389 -7.44 56.21 36.89
CA ILE A 389 -7.57 55.53 35.60
C ILE A 389 -9.03 55.35 35.23
N GLN A 390 -9.33 55.48 33.95
CA GLN A 390 -10.67 55.33 33.43
C GLN A 390 -10.63 54.59 32.09
N TYR A 391 -11.53 53.63 31.90
CA TYR A 391 -11.77 53.03 30.60
C TYR A 391 -12.55 54.01 29.71
N LEU A 392 -12.10 54.17 28.46
CA LEU A 392 -12.83 54.93 27.47
C LEU A 392 -12.79 54.20 26.12
N ASN A 393 -13.91 54.16 25.41
CA ASN A 393 -13.94 53.71 24.02
C ASN A 393 -14.05 54.93 23.11
N LEU A 394 -12.95 55.29 22.45
CA LEU A 394 -12.86 56.43 21.56
C LEU A 394 -13.29 55.96 20.16
N GLY A 395 -14.53 56.28 19.77
CA GLY A 395 -15.10 55.85 18.49
C GLY A 395 -14.16 56.15 17.31
N GLY A 396 -13.77 55.09 16.57
CA GLY A 396 -12.81 55.14 15.46
C GLY A 396 -11.37 54.74 15.82
N ILE A 397 -10.96 54.85 17.09
CA ILE A 397 -9.60 54.54 17.57
C ILE A 397 -9.58 53.28 18.45
N GLY A 398 -10.67 53.00 19.16
CA GLY A 398 -10.82 51.80 19.98
C GLY A 398 -10.74 52.05 21.49
N PRO A 399 -10.60 50.98 22.30
CA PRO A 399 -10.60 51.06 23.75
C PRO A 399 -9.25 51.50 24.31
N VAL A 400 -9.27 52.44 25.26
CA VAL A 400 -8.07 53.01 25.90
C VAL A 400 -8.20 52.99 27.43
N VAL A 401 -7.05 52.94 28.10
CA VAL A 401 -6.92 53.32 29.51
C VAL A 401 -6.45 54.77 29.59
N ARG A 402 -7.34 55.63 30.06
CA ARG A 402 -7.06 57.05 30.30
C ARG A 402 -6.45 57.23 31.67
N VAL A 403 -5.30 57.88 31.74
CA VAL A 403 -4.63 58.27 33.00
C VAL A 403 -4.81 59.75 33.25
N ARG A 404 -5.25 60.14 34.45
CA ARG A 404 -5.42 61.54 34.88
C ARG A 404 -4.75 61.82 36.22
N PRO A 405 -4.06 62.96 36.39
CA PRO A 405 -3.58 63.40 37.70
C PRO A 405 -4.71 63.65 38.70
N THR A 406 -4.50 63.28 39.96
CA THR A 406 -5.37 63.61 41.09
C THR A 406 -4.74 64.62 42.05
N SER A 407 -3.45 64.93 41.88
CA SER A 407 -2.69 65.92 42.64
C SER A 407 -1.68 66.64 41.73
N ALA A 408 -1.06 67.71 42.24
CA ALA A 408 -0.01 68.45 41.54
C ALA A 408 1.33 67.69 41.41
N ASN A 409 1.41 66.45 41.90
CA ASN A 409 2.62 65.64 41.83
C ASN A 409 2.76 65.05 40.41
N PRO A 410 3.90 65.23 39.70
CA PRO A 410 4.11 64.70 38.36
C PRO A 410 4.28 63.16 38.31
N ASP A 411 4.39 62.46 39.45
CA ASP A 411 4.43 61.00 39.54
C ASP A 411 3.04 60.37 39.29
N THR A 412 2.53 60.55 38.07
CA THR A 412 1.22 60.11 37.62
C THR A 412 1.37 59.06 36.53
N PHE A 413 0.91 57.84 36.81
CA PHE A 413 1.10 56.69 35.94
C PHE A 413 -0.03 55.68 36.09
N VAL A 414 -0.12 54.77 35.12
CA VAL A 414 -0.79 53.49 35.28
C VAL A 414 0.25 52.38 35.27
N SER A 415 0.14 51.45 36.22
CA SER A 415 0.99 50.26 36.26
C SER A 415 0.34 49.12 35.49
N VAL A 416 1.15 48.38 34.74
CA VAL A 416 0.73 47.22 33.96
C VAL A 416 1.11 45.96 34.74
N GLY A 417 0.13 45.20 35.19
CA GLY A 417 0.28 44.07 36.11
C GLY A 417 0.38 44.45 37.60
N GLY A 418 0.25 45.74 37.94
CA GLY A 418 0.50 46.30 39.28
C GLY A 418 1.98 46.63 39.53
N ASP A 419 2.28 47.31 40.64
CA ASP A 419 3.63 47.81 40.96
C ASP A 419 4.14 47.48 42.38
N THR A 420 3.46 46.58 43.10
CA THR A 420 3.81 46.22 44.50
C THR A 420 4.07 44.72 44.67
N GLY A 421 5.26 44.27 45.07
CA GLY A 421 5.55 42.84 45.30
C GLY A 421 6.24 42.13 44.12
N ALA A 422 6.28 40.79 44.14
CA ALA A 422 7.10 39.92 43.26
C ALA A 422 7.05 40.26 41.75
N MET A 423 7.99 39.71 40.97
CA MET A 423 8.07 39.87 39.51
C MET A 423 6.70 39.89 38.81
N ARG A 424 6.39 41.00 38.15
CA ARG A 424 5.10 41.22 37.49
C ARG A 424 5.08 40.66 36.08
N LEU A 425 3.87 40.33 35.62
CA LEU A 425 3.61 39.82 34.26
C LEU A 425 4.42 38.54 33.92
N GLY A 426 4.84 37.76 34.93
CA GLY A 426 5.60 36.53 34.71
C GLY A 426 7.06 36.74 34.24
N MET A 427 7.59 37.96 34.34
CA MET A 427 8.99 38.25 34.02
C MET A 427 9.97 37.47 34.92
N GLN A 428 11.13 37.13 34.38
CA GLN A 428 12.18 36.36 35.05
C GLN A 428 13.50 37.12 35.05
N ALA A 429 14.27 36.97 36.13
CA ALA A 429 15.58 37.61 36.27
C ALA A 429 16.56 37.09 35.20
N GLY A 430 17.41 37.97 34.65
CA GLY A 430 18.40 37.62 33.64
C GLY A 430 17.86 37.48 32.21
N LYS A 431 16.55 37.67 32.00
CA LYS A 431 15.91 37.62 30.67
C LYS A 431 15.76 39.01 30.06
N THR A 432 15.76 39.06 28.73
CA THR A 432 15.54 40.27 27.94
C THR A 432 14.10 40.33 27.49
N TYR A 433 13.45 41.46 27.74
CA TYR A 433 12.07 41.71 27.38
C TYR A 433 11.96 42.98 26.52
N THR A 434 10.94 43.01 25.68
CA THR A 434 10.52 44.22 24.98
C THR A 434 9.08 44.55 25.34
N VAL A 435 8.86 45.74 25.88
CA VAL A 435 7.52 46.29 26.12
C VAL A 435 7.18 47.30 25.02
N SER A 436 5.92 47.36 24.61
CA SER A 436 5.41 48.40 23.73
C SER A 436 3.99 48.82 24.10
N ALA A 437 3.66 50.09 23.88
CA ALA A 437 2.34 50.64 24.14
C ALA A 437 2.00 51.72 23.11
N GLY A 438 0.75 51.72 22.65
CA GLY A 438 0.18 52.74 21.78
C GLY A 438 -0.35 53.93 22.58
N MET A 439 0.08 55.12 22.23
CA MET A 439 -0.44 56.37 22.78
C MET A 439 -1.22 57.10 21.68
N VAL A 440 -2.52 57.29 21.89
CA VAL A 440 -3.46 57.77 20.85
C VAL A 440 -4.11 59.12 21.19
N GLY A 441 -4.01 59.57 22.43
CA GLY A 441 -4.53 60.86 22.83
C GLY A 441 -3.80 61.42 24.05
N THR A 442 -3.32 62.64 23.94
CA THR A 442 -2.71 63.39 25.05
C THR A 442 -3.33 64.78 25.13
N ASN A 443 -3.68 65.23 26.32
CA ASN A 443 -4.00 66.63 26.57
C ASN A 443 -3.11 67.16 27.68
N HIS A 444 -2.23 68.09 27.33
CA HIS A 444 -1.21 68.66 28.21
C HIS A 444 -1.32 70.19 28.22
N PRO A 445 -2.39 70.78 28.81
CA PRO A 445 -2.56 72.21 28.85
C PRO A 445 -1.56 72.84 29.85
N GLY A 446 -0.35 73.18 29.36
CA GLY A 446 0.61 74.13 29.94
C GLY A 446 0.86 74.06 31.46
N GLY A 447 1.36 72.93 31.97
CA GLY A 447 1.81 72.78 33.37
C GLY A 447 3.24 72.23 33.50
N ASP A 448 3.75 72.12 34.73
CA ASP A 448 5.05 71.47 35.00
C ASP A 448 4.94 69.96 34.79
N PHE A 449 5.74 69.44 33.87
CA PHE A 449 5.80 68.02 33.48
C PHE A 449 7.14 67.43 33.95
N GLY A 450 7.11 66.21 34.51
CA GLY A 450 8.33 65.54 34.97
C GLY A 450 9.13 64.89 33.83
N ASP A 451 10.37 64.49 34.11
CA ASP A 451 11.30 63.88 33.12
C ASP A 451 10.78 62.57 32.47
N ARG A 452 9.74 61.95 33.03
CA ARG A 452 9.12 60.70 32.56
C ARG A 452 7.79 60.92 31.83
N THR A 453 7.53 62.13 31.35
CA THR A 453 6.27 62.48 30.69
C THR A 453 6.08 61.65 29.42
N ASP A 454 4.87 61.08 29.28
CA ASP A 454 4.49 60.18 28.19
C ASP A 454 5.51 59.07 27.90
N ALA A 455 6.02 58.40 28.96
CA ALA A 455 7.05 57.39 28.82
C ALA A 455 6.63 56.01 29.36
N ILE A 456 7.20 54.97 28.75
CA ILE A 456 7.22 53.61 29.31
C ILE A 456 8.46 53.53 30.21
N VAL A 457 8.25 53.16 31.47
CA VAL A 457 9.34 53.08 32.45
C VAL A 457 9.30 51.74 33.14
N VAL A 458 10.47 51.11 33.24
CA VAL A 458 10.65 49.81 33.89
C VAL A 458 11.41 50.00 35.18
N PHE A 459 10.87 49.47 36.27
CA PHE A 459 11.54 49.45 37.57
C PHE A 459 11.88 48.03 37.96
N HIS A 460 12.92 47.91 38.76
CA HIS A 460 13.31 46.65 39.40
C HIS A 460 13.90 46.91 40.78
N ARG A 461 13.98 45.84 41.59
CA ARG A 461 14.82 45.82 42.80
C ARG A 461 15.48 44.46 42.98
N VAL A 462 16.60 44.45 43.71
CA VAL A 462 17.33 43.25 44.11
C VAL A 462 17.20 43.08 45.62
N GLY A 463 16.64 41.96 46.09
CA GLY A 463 16.41 41.70 47.51
C GLY A 463 15.44 42.70 48.16
N ALA A 464 15.82 43.24 49.33
CA ALA A 464 15.05 44.24 50.07
C ALA A 464 15.47 45.70 49.76
N GLY A 465 16.21 45.93 48.67
CA GLY A 465 16.65 47.26 48.26
C GLY A 465 15.52 48.18 47.77
N ALA A 466 15.84 49.47 47.60
CA ALA A 466 14.94 50.44 46.99
C ALA A 466 14.69 50.12 45.51
N TYR A 467 13.52 50.50 44.98
CA TYR A 467 13.26 50.37 43.55
C TYR A 467 14.13 51.33 42.75
N THR A 468 14.77 50.79 41.72
CA THR A 468 15.62 51.51 40.78
C THR A 468 15.01 51.47 39.39
N GLU A 469 14.96 52.63 38.74
CA GLU A 469 14.61 52.73 37.33
C GLU A 469 15.66 51.98 36.50
N LEU A 470 15.20 51.02 35.72
CA LEU A 470 16.05 50.20 34.85
C LEU A 470 16.20 50.85 33.48
N SER A 471 15.09 51.30 32.91
CA SER A 471 15.07 51.89 31.57
C SER A 471 13.80 52.73 31.38
N THR A 472 13.92 53.79 30.59
CA THR A 472 12.85 54.72 30.22
C THR A 472 12.85 54.95 28.72
N GLY A 473 11.68 54.82 28.09
CA GLY A 473 11.47 55.08 26.67
C GLY A 473 10.32 56.07 26.46
N PRO A 474 10.57 57.29 25.95
CA PRO A 474 9.50 58.24 25.65
C PRO A 474 8.64 57.74 24.48
N VAL A 475 7.35 58.05 24.52
CA VAL A 475 6.39 57.71 23.46
C VAL A 475 5.81 59.00 22.91
N THR A 476 6.00 59.29 21.63
CA THR A 476 5.51 60.51 20.98
C THR A 476 4.54 60.15 19.87
N GLY A 477 3.23 60.33 20.13
CA GLY A 477 2.15 60.19 19.15
C GLY A 477 2.23 58.94 18.27
N GLY A 478 1.81 57.79 18.79
CA GLY A 478 1.93 56.50 18.11
C GLY A 478 2.30 55.38 19.08
N ARG A 479 2.88 54.29 18.56
CA ARG A 479 3.33 53.15 19.37
C ARG A 479 4.81 53.28 19.72
N GLY A 480 5.11 53.33 21.01
CA GLY A 480 6.48 53.34 21.52
C GLY A 480 6.88 51.96 22.05
N SER A 481 8.17 51.64 21.98
CA SER A 481 8.73 50.37 22.46
C SER A 481 10.01 50.59 23.26
N LEU A 482 10.23 49.72 24.26
CA LEU A 482 11.40 49.74 25.12
C LEU A 482 11.88 48.30 25.35
N THR A 483 13.10 48.00 24.92
CA THR A 483 13.78 46.73 25.21
C THR A 483 14.68 46.88 26.43
N PHE A 484 14.61 45.94 27.36
CA PHE A 484 15.38 45.95 28.60
C PHE A 484 15.75 44.54 29.03
N THR A 485 16.87 44.40 29.73
CA THR A 485 17.29 43.12 30.33
C THR A 485 17.22 43.22 31.84
N LEU A 486 16.45 42.32 32.47
CA LEU A 486 16.37 42.29 33.92
C LEU A 486 17.69 41.77 34.50
N PRO A 487 18.26 42.42 35.53
CA PRO A 487 19.43 41.89 36.20
C PRO A 487 19.17 40.48 36.74
N SER A 488 20.17 39.61 36.69
CA SER A 488 20.06 38.21 37.12
C SER A 488 19.71 38.01 38.60
N GLY A 489 19.90 39.04 39.44
CA GLY A 489 19.51 39.03 40.86
C GLY A 489 18.20 39.75 41.18
N ALA A 490 17.47 40.26 40.18
CA ALA A 490 16.23 41.00 40.43
C ALA A 490 15.19 40.11 41.13
N THR A 491 14.63 40.59 42.24
CA THR A 491 13.56 39.91 42.98
C THR A 491 12.19 40.42 42.59
N GLU A 492 12.10 41.66 42.10
CA GLU A 492 10.88 42.26 41.60
C GLU A 492 11.17 43.18 40.40
N ALA A 493 10.23 43.22 39.47
CA ALA A 493 10.22 44.13 38.34
C ALA A 493 8.78 44.40 37.90
N PHE A 494 8.51 45.63 37.45
CA PHE A 494 7.21 46.05 36.96
C PHE A 494 7.33 47.19 35.94
N ILE A 495 6.23 47.45 35.25
CA ILE A 495 6.15 48.41 34.15
C ILE A 495 5.13 49.48 34.50
N ARG A 496 5.49 50.75 34.26
CA ARG A 496 4.62 51.91 34.41
C ARG A 496 4.54 52.67 33.09
N LEU A 497 3.33 53.06 32.72
CA LEU A 497 3.04 53.97 31.63
C LEU A 497 2.73 55.34 32.25
N TYR A 498 3.62 56.30 32.07
CA TYR A 498 3.54 57.60 32.73
C TYR A 498 2.72 58.60 31.91
N HIS A 499 1.92 59.39 32.62
CA HIS A 499 1.39 60.65 32.11
C HIS A 499 2.38 61.80 32.39
N GLY A 500 2.90 61.89 33.62
CA GLY A 500 3.98 62.82 33.97
C GLY A 500 3.56 64.26 34.34
N GLY A 501 2.28 64.61 34.18
CA GLY A 501 1.72 65.91 34.57
C GLY A 501 1.02 65.90 35.94
N GLY A 502 0.78 67.10 36.51
CA GLY A 502 0.06 67.30 37.78
C GLY A 502 -1.29 68.02 37.68
N SER A 503 -1.81 68.26 36.47
CA SER A 503 -3.07 69.01 36.27
C SER A 503 -4.28 68.07 36.17
N ALA A 504 -5.35 68.34 36.92
CA ALA A 504 -6.57 67.53 36.85
C ALA A 504 -7.29 67.61 35.48
N LEU A 505 -6.91 68.55 34.61
CA LEU A 505 -7.44 68.72 33.25
C LEU A 505 -6.62 67.98 32.18
N SER A 506 -5.42 67.47 32.53
CA SER A 506 -4.55 66.75 31.61
C SER A 506 -4.84 65.25 31.60
N TYR A 507 -4.58 64.59 30.48
CA TYR A 507 -4.72 63.14 30.36
C TYR A 507 -3.78 62.52 29.32
N THR A 508 -3.45 61.25 29.49
CA THR A 508 -2.80 60.41 28.48
C THR A 508 -3.60 59.12 28.30
N ASP A 509 -3.91 58.77 27.05
CA ASP A 509 -4.69 57.60 26.65
C ASP A 509 -3.77 56.52 26.06
N TRP A 510 -3.67 55.40 26.76
CA TRP A 510 -2.85 54.25 26.38
C TRP A 510 -3.70 53.09 25.86
N GLN A 511 -3.20 52.37 24.86
CA GLN A 511 -3.78 51.14 24.34
C GLN A 511 -2.70 50.22 23.79
N GLN A 512 -3.09 49.03 23.31
CA GLN A 512 -2.23 48.12 22.57
C GLN A 512 -0.92 47.76 23.30
N VAL A 513 -1.02 47.49 24.60
CA VAL A 513 0.13 47.23 25.48
C VAL A 513 0.58 45.77 25.33
N ILE A 514 1.86 45.57 25.02
CA ILE A 514 2.47 44.25 24.82
C ILE A 514 3.77 44.15 25.60
N LEU A 515 4.03 42.99 26.19
CA LEU A 515 5.31 42.63 26.78
C LEU A 515 5.73 41.23 26.28
N GLU A 516 6.92 41.09 25.70
CA GLU A 516 7.42 39.81 25.17
C GLU A 516 8.85 39.53 25.63
N GLU A 517 9.22 38.27 25.81
CA GLU A 517 10.64 37.86 25.94
C GLU A 517 11.28 37.91 24.54
N ALA A 518 11.92 39.03 24.20
CA ALA A 518 12.46 39.28 22.86
C ALA A 518 13.68 40.23 22.91
N THR A 519 14.65 39.98 22.03
CA THR A 519 15.94 40.71 21.96
C THR A 519 15.97 41.88 20.96
N SER A 520 14.94 42.06 20.11
CA SER A 520 14.76 43.21 19.22
C SER A 520 13.31 43.32 18.71
N GLU A 521 12.94 44.52 18.24
CA GLU A 521 11.66 45.00 17.64
C GLU A 521 10.40 44.11 17.80
N THR A 522 9.36 44.67 18.41
CA THR A 522 8.04 44.02 18.49
C THR A 522 7.42 43.96 17.10
N GLY A 523 7.04 42.76 16.66
CA GLY A 523 6.18 42.59 15.48
C GLY A 523 4.81 43.28 15.62
N PRO A 524 3.90 43.13 14.64
CA PRO A 524 2.59 43.80 14.67
C PRO A 524 1.83 43.48 15.97
N TYR A 525 0.97 44.41 16.38
CA TYR A 525 0.14 44.28 17.58
C TYR A 525 -0.71 43.00 17.55
N PHE A 526 -0.85 42.34 18.69
CA PHE A 526 -1.75 41.20 18.87
C PHE A 526 -2.34 41.13 20.28
N ASP A 527 -3.62 40.82 20.35
CA ASP A 527 -4.44 40.71 21.58
C ASP A 527 -5.09 39.33 21.76
N GLY A 528 -4.78 38.40 20.87
CA GLY A 528 -5.32 37.05 20.85
C GLY A 528 -6.71 36.92 20.21
N SER A 529 -7.27 37.97 19.59
CA SER A 529 -8.62 37.92 18.99
C SER A 529 -8.83 38.78 17.73
N THR A 530 -8.01 39.82 17.52
CA THR A 530 -8.11 40.72 16.37
C THR A 530 -7.22 40.21 15.23
N PRO A 531 -7.77 39.83 14.05
CA PRO A 531 -6.96 39.51 12.87
C PRO A 531 -6.17 40.75 12.42
N ASP A 532 -4.91 40.57 12.00
CA ASP A 532 -4.12 41.67 11.42
C ASP A 532 -4.81 42.16 10.13
N SER A 533 -5.13 43.45 10.07
CA SER A 533 -5.80 44.07 8.92
C SER A 533 -4.88 45.04 8.15
N THR A 534 -3.56 44.96 8.34
CA THR A 534 -2.60 45.86 7.67
C THR A 534 -1.69 45.16 6.66
N SER A 535 -2.27 44.92 5.48
CA SER A 535 -1.73 45.11 4.11
C SER A 535 -0.24 45.00 3.71
N ASP A 536 0.70 44.35 4.41
CA ASP A 536 2.08 44.22 3.87
C ASP A 536 2.75 42.82 3.88
N PHE A 537 2.16 41.79 4.50
CA PHE A 537 2.72 40.42 4.43
C PHE A 537 1.65 39.33 4.41
N THR A 538 1.15 38.98 3.23
CA THR A 538 0.09 37.97 3.00
C THR A 538 0.54 36.50 3.12
N LEU A 539 1.74 36.22 3.66
CA LEU A 539 2.36 34.87 3.65
C LEU A 539 2.35 34.14 5.01
N TYR A 540 1.78 34.74 6.06
CA TYR A 540 1.72 34.15 7.39
C TYR A 540 0.28 34.06 7.88
N ASP A 541 -0.26 32.85 8.01
CA ASP A 541 -1.48 32.61 8.79
C ASP A 541 -1.08 32.57 10.27
N ARG A 542 -1.61 33.51 11.06
CA ARG A 542 -1.36 33.61 12.51
C ARG A 542 -2.52 32.98 13.27
N ALA A 543 -2.30 31.83 13.91
CA ALA A 543 -3.26 31.22 14.81
C ALA A 543 -2.94 31.57 16.27
N TRP A 544 -3.94 32.03 17.02
CA TRP A 544 -3.81 32.45 18.40
C TRP A 544 -4.51 31.47 19.34
N THR A 545 -3.88 31.09 20.45
CA THR A 545 -4.53 30.31 21.52
C THR A 545 -4.56 31.14 22.81
N GLY A 546 -5.75 31.39 23.33
CA GLY A 546 -5.99 32.17 24.55
C GLY A 546 -7.43 32.72 24.63
N THR A 547 -7.85 33.19 25.81
CA THR A 547 -9.10 33.95 25.97
C THR A 547 -8.81 35.41 25.61
N ALA A 548 -9.56 35.97 24.66
CA ALA A 548 -9.46 37.37 24.23
C ALA A 548 -9.44 38.33 25.43
N ASN A 549 -8.48 39.26 25.47
CA ASN A 549 -8.31 40.25 26.54
C ASN A 549 -8.22 39.67 27.98
N ASN A 550 -7.79 38.41 28.12
CA ASN A 550 -7.63 37.79 29.44
C ASN A 550 -6.57 36.68 29.51
N SER A 551 -5.59 36.65 28.58
CA SER A 551 -4.52 35.64 28.64
C SER A 551 -3.26 36.00 27.86
N THR A 552 -2.18 35.30 28.20
CA THR A 552 -0.92 35.34 27.46
C THR A 552 -1.11 34.79 26.04
N SER A 553 -1.25 35.68 25.06
CA SER A 553 -1.52 35.29 23.68
C SER A 553 -0.28 34.66 23.07
N THR A 554 -0.41 33.48 22.45
CA THR A 554 0.73 32.80 21.82
C THR A 554 0.56 32.80 20.28
N GLU A 555 1.51 33.37 19.54
CA GLU A 555 1.54 33.37 18.06
C GLU A 555 2.13 32.06 17.53
N ALA A 556 1.36 31.29 16.75
CA ALA A 556 1.94 30.28 15.85
C ALA A 556 1.89 30.83 14.42
N ALA A 557 3.05 31.22 13.87
CA ALA A 557 3.14 31.62 12.48
C ALA A 557 3.23 30.37 11.60
N THR A 558 2.31 30.26 10.65
CA THR A 558 2.27 29.17 9.69
C THR A 558 2.52 29.71 8.28
N VAL A 559 3.56 29.19 7.62
CA VAL A 559 3.89 29.54 6.24
C VAL A 559 3.17 28.57 5.31
N THR A 560 2.26 29.09 4.48
CA THR A 560 1.73 28.35 3.32
C THR A 560 2.51 28.81 2.10
N LEU A 561 3.59 28.11 1.78
CA LEU A 561 4.27 28.23 0.49
C LEU A 561 4.10 26.91 -0.27
N PRO A 562 3.73 26.93 -1.56
CA PRO A 562 3.77 25.74 -2.40
C PRO A 562 5.23 25.35 -2.60
N TYR A 563 5.70 24.49 -1.70
CA TYR A 563 7.01 23.90 -1.80
C TYR A 563 6.90 22.57 -2.54
N ALA A 564 7.62 22.43 -3.66
CA ALA A 564 7.68 21.21 -4.42
C ALA A 564 8.45 20.12 -3.66
N THR A 565 7.75 19.32 -2.86
CA THR A 565 8.26 17.98 -2.54
C THR A 565 7.95 17.11 -3.76
N ALA A 566 8.95 16.71 -4.54
CA ALA A 566 8.71 15.63 -5.48
C ALA A 566 8.62 14.34 -4.67
N VAL A 567 7.41 14.02 -4.21
CA VAL A 567 7.09 12.63 -3.83
C VAL A 567 6.77 11.90 -5.11
N ASN A 568 7.80 11.55 -5.86
CA ASN A 568 7.73 10.48 -6.84
C ASN A 568 9.04 9.72 -6.71
N SER A 569 8.95 8.46 -6.28
CA SER A 569 9.91 7.48 -6.77
C SER A 569 9.95 7.58 -8.31
N ASN A 570 11.11 7.45 -8.96
CA ASN A 570 11.16 7.11 -10.41
C ASN A 570 10.28 5.90 -10.75
N LEU A 571 9.90 5.11 -9.76
CA LEU A 571 8.84 4.13 -9.86
C LEU A 571 7.47 4.81 -10.02
N GLY A 572 7.09 5.14 -11.24
CA GLY A 572 5.70 5.44 -11.64
C GLY A 572 4.80 4.20 -11.55
N TYR A 573 3.51 4.35 -11.84
CA TYR A 573 2.67 3.16 -12.04
C TYR A 573 3.22 2.37 -13.22
N LEU A 574 3.58 1.12 -12.97
CA LEU A 574 3.95 0.18 -14.02
C LEU A 574 2.78 -0.77 -14.20
N ASP A 575 2.26 -0.86 -15.43
CA ASP A 575 1.31 -1.92 -15.75
C ASP A 575 1.98 -3.28 -15.49
N PRO A 576 1.26 -4.25 -14.88
CA PRO A 576 1.81 -5.55 -14.52
C PRO A 576 2.32 -6.36 -15.71
N VAL A 577 1.86 -6.05 -16.93
CA VAL A 577 2.32 -6.62 -18.20
C VAL A 577 2.15 -5.56 -19.29
N GLN A 578 3.18 -5.32 -20.11
CA GLN A 578 3.06 -4.47 -21.30
C GLN A 578 2.45 -5.26 -22.45
N TYR A 579 1.43 -4.69 -23.10
CA TYR A 579 0.73 -5.31 -24.22
C TYR A 579 0.88 -4.50 -25.50
N LEU A 580 1.01 -5.21 -26.62
CA LEU A 580 0.94 -4.63 -27.96
C LEU A 580 -0.35 -5.10 -28.64
N ASN A 581 -1.09 -4.16 -29.23
CA ASN A 581 -2.21 -4.50 -30.10
C ASN A 581 -1.69 -5.09 -31.41
N VAL A 582 -2.10 -6.32 -31.71
CA VAL A 582 -1.73 -7.08 -32.90
C VAL A 582 -2.93 -7.33 -33.83
N ILE A 583 -4.08 -6.70 -33.55
CA ILE A 583 -5.23 -6.77 -34.46
C ILE A 583 -4.88 -6.03 -35.76
N GLY A 584 -4.70 -6.78 -36.85
CA GLY A 584 -4.41 -6.21 -38.17
C GLY A 584 -5.68 -5.79 -38.91
N GLU A 585 -5.52 -5.11 -40.05
CA GLU A 585 -6.62 -4.68 -40.92
C GLU A 585 -7.38 -5.83 -41.60
N SER A 586 -6.87 -7.06 -41.54
CA SER A 586 -7.50 -8.25 -42.13
C SER A 586 -7.41 -9.41 -41.14
N HIS A 587 -8.55 -9.76 -40.56
CA HIS A 587 -8.64 -10.76 -39.50
C HIS A 587 -10.02 -11.43 -39.44
N GLU A 588 -10.05 -12.61 -38.83
CA GLU A 588 -11.26 -13.29 -38.36
C GLU A 588 -11.01 -13.71 -36.91
N LEU A 589 -11.94 -13.37 -36.01
CA LEU A 589 -11.86 -13.72 -34.60
C LEU A 589 -13.11 -14.49 -34.20
N ARG A 590 -12.91 -15.55 -33.43
CA ARG A 590 -14.00 -16.33 -32.84
C ARG A 590 -13.71 -16.57 -31.37
N VAL A 591 -14.49 -15.94 -30.49
CA VAL A 591 -14.45 -16.20 -29.05
C VAL A 591 -15.56 -17.18 -28.72
N VAL A 592 -15.25 -18.27 -28.03
CA VAL A 592 -16.24 -19.21 -27.51
C VAL A 592 -16.01 -19.41 -26.02
N ARG A 593 -17.03 -19.11 -25.21
CA ARG A 593 -17.02 -19.31 -23.75
C ARG A 593 -18.31 -20.01 -23.36
N GLN A 594 -18.22 -21.11 -22.62
CA GLN A 594 -19.40 -21.91 -22.26
C GLN A 594 -19.25 -22.50 -20.87
N GLU A 595 -20.09 -22.04 -19.94
CA GLU A 595 -20.13 -22.47 -18.53
C GLU A 595 -18.72 -22.61 -17.91
N LEU A 596 -18.32 -23.83 -17.56
CA LEU A 596 -17.03 -24.17 -16.95
C LEU A 596 -16.05 -24.80 -17.95
N GLN A 597 -16.38 -24.83 -19.24
CA GLN A 597 -15.45 -25.25 -20.28
C GLN A 597 -14.34 -24.20 -20.45
N VAL A 598 -13.18 -24.65 -20.95
CA VAL A 598 -12.08 -23.76 -21.28
C VAL A 598 -12.55 -22.79 -22.37
N GLY A 599 -12.57 -21.51 -22.07
CA GLY A 599 -12.87 -20.47 -23.04
C GLY A 599 -11.74 -20.36 -24.05
N THR A 600 -12.11 -20.17 -25.32
CA THR A 600 -11.16 -20.08 -26.43
C THR A 600 -11.36 -18.81 -27.22
N LEU A 601 -10.26 -18.30 -27.77
CA LEU A 601 -10.28 -17.34 -28.86
C LEU A 601 -9.42 -17.91 -29.99
N ASP A 602 -10.06 -18.18 -31.12
CA ASP A 602 -9.39 -18.45 -32.38
C ASP A 602 -9.28 -17.14 -33.15
N ALA A 603 -8.08 -16.79 -33.56
CA ALA A 603 -7.82 -15.59 -34.36
C ALA A 603 -6.99 -15.93 -35.59
N THR A 604 -7.52 -15.60 -36.75
CA THR A 604 -6.80 -15.62 -38.02
C THR A 604 -6.34 -14.20 -38.34
N ILE A 605 -5.04 -13.98 -38.43
CA ILE A 605 -4.42 -12.68 -38.68
C ILE A 605 -3.57 -12.78 -39.95
N ILE A 606 -3.75 -11.87 -40.89
CA ILE A 606 -2.94 -11.81 -42.10
C ILE A 606 -1.84 -10.77 -41.89
N SER A 607 -0.62 -11.21 -41.58
CA SER A 607 0.53 -10.33 -41.33
C SER A 607 1.88 -11.07 -41.42
N ARG A 608 2.81 -10.58 -42.23
CA ARG A 608 4.18 -11.10 -42.31
C ARG A 608 5.07 -10.63 -41.16
N THR A 609 4.81 -9.47 -40.57
CA THR A 609 5.63 -8.92 -39.47
C THR A 609 5.41 -9.63 -38.13
N LEU A 610 4.25 -10.28 -37.99
CA LEU A 610 3.90 -11.05 -36.80
C LEU A 610 4.23 -12.54 -36.93
N ASP A 611 4.85 -12.98 -38.03
CA ASP A 611 5.14 -14.39 -38.26
C ASP A 611 5.87 -15.04 -37.06
N PRO A 612 5.35 -16.13 -36.48
CA PRO A 612 5.95 -16.74 -35.29
C PRO A 612 7.35 -17.34 -35.54
N ALA A 613 7.71 -17.62 -36.80
CA ALA A 613 9.05 -18.06 -37.18
C ALA A 613 10.09 -16.95 -36.94
N ASP A 614 9.73 -15.71 -37.27
CA ASP A 614 10.63 -14.55 -37.23
C ASP A 614 10.42 -13.69 -35.96
N SER A 615 9.22 -13.69 -35.39
CA SER A 615 8.80 -12.87 -34.24
C SER A 615 8.47 -13.72 -33.01
N ALA A 616 8.89 -13.26 -31.83
CA ALA A 616 8.59 -13.92 -30.56
C ALA A 616 7.25 -13.47 -29.94
N LEU A 617 6.59 -12.47 -30.54
CA LEU A 617 5.42 -11.80 -29.95
C LEU A 617 4.22 -12.74 -29.81
N ILE A 618 3.93 -13.56 -30.82
CA ILE A 618 2.73 -14.41 -30.85
C ILE A 618 3.04 -15.90 -30.63
N ARG A 619 4.16 -16.22 -29.98
CA ARG A 619 4.53 -17.61 -29.66
C ARG A 619 3.70 -18.14 -28.48
N PRO A 620 3.47 -19.47 -28.40
CA PRO A 620 2.79 -20.09 -27.27
C PRO A 620 3.38 -19.69 -25.91
N GLY A 621 2.51 -19.55 -24.90
CA GLY A 621 2.84 -19.20 -23.52
C GLY A 621 2.69 -17.72 -23.17
N ARG A 622 2.70 -16.82 -24.17
CA ARG A 622 2.47 -15.37 -23.99
C ARG A 622 1.05 -15.10 -23.50
N ARG A 623 0.89 -14.16 -22.55
CA ARG A 623 -0.44 -13.66 -22.18
C ARG A 623 -1.03 -12.87 -23.33
N ALA A 624 -2.33 -13.01 -23.53
CA ALA A 624 -3.05 -12.27 -24.55
C ALA A 624 -4.49 -12.00 -24.09
N ARG A 625 -5.13 -10.99 -24.68
CA ARG A 625 -6.51 -10.62 -24.39
C ARG A 625 -7.16 -9.98 -25.60
N LEU A 626 -8.47 -10.21 -25.77
CA LEU A 626 -9.29 -9.46 -26.70
C LEU A 626 -10.12 -8.45 -25.90
N ARG A 627 -10.09 -7.17 -26.29
CA ARG A 627 -10.83 -6.08 -25.64
C ARG A 627 -11.75 -5.39 -26.61
N ALA A 628 -12.88 -4.91 -26.11
CA ALA A 628 -13.80 -4.04 -26.81
C ALA A 628 -13.80 -2.63 -26.21
N LEU A 629 -13.96 -1.61 -27.04
CA LEU A 629 -14.17 -0.24 -26.61
C LEU A 629 -15.66 -0.05 -26.28
N VAL A 630 -15.98 0.08 -25.00
CA VAL A 630 -17.34 0.22 -24.49
C VAL A 630 -17.43 1.46 -23.61
N ALA A 631 -18.32 2.37 -23.96
CA ALA A 631 -18.50 3.67 -23.29
C ALA A 631 -17.19 4.45 -23.09
N GLY A 632 -16.27 4.37 -24.07
CA GLY A 632 -14.96 5.03 -24.04
C GLY A 632 -13.88 4.31 -23.24
N VAL A 633 -14.15 3.12 -22.69
CA VAL A 633 -13.22 2.33 -21.89
C VAL A 633 -12.95 0.98 -22.59
N TRP A 634 -11.69 0.57 -22.65
CA TRP A 634 -11.32 -0.76 -23.17
C TRP A 634 -11.62 -1.84 -22.12
N GLU A 635 -12.45 -2.80 -22.45
CA GLU A 635 -12.94 -3.84 -21.55
C GLU A 635 -12.73 -5.24 -22.17
N GLU A 636 -12.31 -6.21 -21.37
CA GLU A 636 -11.97 -7.55 -21.87
C GLU A 636 -13.20 -8.35 -22.30
N LEU A 637 -13.15 -8.98 -23.47
CA LEU A 637 -14.09 -10.03 -23.91
C LEU A 637 -13.61 -11.43 -23.49
N ILE A 638 -12.29 -11.62 -23.52
CA ILE A 638 -11.58 -12.81 -23.04
C ILE A 638 -10.13 -12.46 -22.74
N THR A 639 -9.57 -13.08 -21.71
CA THR A 639 -8.15 -12.96 -21.33
C THR A 639 -7.57 -14.34 -21.06
N GLY A 640 -6.31 -14.56 -21.41
CA GLY A 640 -5.71 -15.88 -21.34
C GLY A 640 -4.26 -15.93 -21.82
N LYS A 641 -3.85 -17.10 -22.27
CA LYS A 641 -2.53 -17.35 -22.86
C LYS A 641 -2.66 -17.94 -24.25
N LEU A 642 -1.71 -17.62 -25.13
CA LEU A 642 -1.56 -18.27 -26.42
C LEU A 642 -1.18 -19.74 -26.20
N LEU A 643 -1.99 -20.67 -26.71
CA LEU A 643 -1.73 -22.11 -26.64
C LEU A 643 -1.00 -22.60 -27.89
N THR A 644 -1.46 -22.17 -29.07
CA THR A 644 -0.85 -22.52 -30.35
C THR A 644 -0.80 -21.32 -31.29
N ALA A 645 0.16 -21.33 -32.20
CA ALA A 645 0.28 -20.40 -33.30
C ALA A 645 0.79 -21.17 -34.52
N SER A 646 -0.01 -21.24 -35.59
CA SER A 646 0.37 -21.84 -36.87
C SER A 646 0.33 -20.80 -37.98
N VAL A 647 1.13 -21.00 -39.03
CA VAL A 647 1.21 -20.07 -40.16
C VAL A 647 1.12 -20.83 -41.48
N GLU A 648 0.36 -20.27 -42.42
CA GLU A 648 0.28 -20.71 -43.80
C GLU A 648 0.78 -19.58 -44.72
N TYR A 649 1.55 -19.91 -45.76
CA TYR A 649 2.20 -18.95 -46.64
C TYR A 649 1.60 -18.95 -48.05
N GLU A 650 1.20 -17.78 -48.53
CA GLU A 650 0.78 -17.58 -49.92
C GLU A 650 1.92 -16.97 -50.76
N LEU A 651 2.60 -17.85 -51.51
CA LEU A 651 3.83 -17.53 -52.25
C LEU A 651 3.60 -17.27 -53.75
N LYS A 652 2.39 -17.51 -54.28
CA LYS A 652 2.15 -17.54 -55.74
C LYS A 652 1.34 -16.38 -56.25
N ASP A 653 0.40 -15.82 -55.48
CA ASP A 653 -0.42 -14.71 -55.96
C ASP A 653 0.41 -13.40 -56.03
N PRO A 654 0.67 -12.83 -57.22
CA PRO A 654 1.42 -11.58 -57.36
C PRO A 654 0.62 -10.34 -56.95
N LYS A 655 -0.70 -10.46 -56.74
CA LYS A 655 -1.58 -9.34 -56.36
C LYS A 655 -1.64 -9.13 -54.85
N LEU A 656 -1.19 -10.08 -54.05
CA LEU A 656 -1.10 -9.95 -52.60
C LEU A 656 0.19 -9.20 -52.21
N PRO A 657 0.09 -8.09 -51.45
CA PRO A 657 1.27 -7.41 -50.89
C PRO A 657 2.07 -8.35 -49.99
N ASP A 658 3.40 -8.20 -49.96
CA ASP A 658 4.30 -9.08 -49.18
C ASP A 658 3.95 -9.11 -47.68
N GLU A 659 3.51 -7.97 -47.15
CA GLU A 659 3.04 -7.82 -45.76
C GLU A 659 1.83 -8.70 -45.43
N LYS A 660 1.07 -9.16 -46.44
CA LYS A 660 -0.15 -9.98 -46.31
C LYS A 660 0.02 -11.44 -46.76
N ARG A 661 1.25 -11.92 -46.97
CA ARG A 661 1.53 -13.29 -47.46
C ARG A 661 1.56 -14.38 -46.39
N ALA A 662 1.48 -14.03 -45.10
CA ALA A 662 1.43 -14.97 -43.99
C ALA A 662 0.06 -14.91 -43.32
N THR A 663 -0.66 -16.02 -43.36
CA THR A 663 -1.94 -16.23 -42.65
C THR A 663 -1.63 -16.98 -41.37
N ILE A 664 -1.77 -16.28 -40.26
CA ILE A 664 -1.43 -16.78 -38.93
C ILE A 664 -2.72 -17.17 -38.22
N THR A 665 -2.82 -18.39 -37.74
CA THR A 665 -3.90 -18.84 -36.85
C THR A 665 -3.35 -18.99 -35.44
N VAL A 666 -3.87 -18.21 -34.51
CA VAL A 666 -3.53 -18.31 -33.08
C VAL A 666 -4.74 -18.79 -32.30
N ASN A 667 -4.50 -19.67 -31.34
CA ASN A 667 -5.49 -20.11 -30.37
C ASN A 667 -5.09 -19.62 -28.99
N LEU A 668 -5.96 -18.85 -28.36
CA LEU A 668 -5.85 -18.39 -26.99
C LEU A 668 -6.81 -19.20 -26.12
N VAL A 669 -6.34 -19.58 -24.93
CA VAL A 669 -7.13 -20.26 -23.91
C VAL A 669 -7.21 -19.42 -22.64
N ASP A 670 -8.39 -19.38 -22.03
CA ASP A 670 -8.63 -18.62 -20.80
C ASP A 670 -8.14 -19.34 -19.54
N ALA A 671 -8.51 -18.80 -18.38
CA ALA A 671 -8.14 -19.33 -17.07
C ALA A 671 -8.72 -20.73 -16.76
N GLY A 672 -9.67 -21.23 -17.54
CA GLY A 672 -10.12 -22.62 -17.43
C GLY A 672 -9.01 -23.61 -17.77
N GLN A 673 -8.09 -23.25 -18.67
CA GLN A 673 -6.98 -24.13 -19.08
C GLN A 673 -6.01 -24.45 -17.92
N PRO A 674 -5.43 -23.48 -17.20
CA PRO A 674 -4.55 -23.80 -16.08
C PRO A 674 -5.29 -24.56 -14.96
N LEU A 675 -6.57 -24.27 -14.70
CA LEU A 675 -7.36 -25.04 -13.74
C LEU A 675 -7.55 -26.50 -14.16
N SER A 676 -7.72 -26.78 -15.45
CA SER A 676 -7.84 -28.15 -15.96
C SER A 676 -6.53 -28.95 -15.81
N GLN A 677 -5.40 -28.25 -15.70
CA GLN A 677 -4.07 -28.86 -15.52
C GLN A 677 -3.63 -28.93 -14.05
N ALA A 678 -4.10 -28.02 -13.20
CA ALA A 678 -3.76 -27.97 -11.79
C ALA A 678 -4.35 -29.17 -11.04
N LYS A 679 -3.50 -30.14 -10.66
CA LYS A 679 -3.94 -31.31 -9.88
C LYS A 679 -4.36 -30.91 -8.47
N ARG A 680 -5.56 -31.33 -8.07
CA ARG A 680 -6.17 -31.08 -6.76
C ARG A 680 -6.85 -32.35 -6.27
N PRO A 681 -6.12 -33.17 -5.47
CA PRO A 681 -6.64 -34.47 -5.06
C PRO A 681 -7.81 -34.37 -4.10
N GLN A 682 -7.82 -33.35 -3.24
CA GLN A 682 -8.82 -33.18 -2.19
C GLN A 682 -10.04 -32.40 -2.72
N GLY A 683 -11.22 -33.01 -2.63
CA GLY A 683 -12.51 -32.36 -2.89
C GLY A 683 -13.11 -31.72 -1.64
N VAL A 684 -14.01 -30.75 -1.84
CA VAL A 684 -14.66 -30.00 -0.76
C VAL A 684 -16.19 -30.12 -0.79
N ALA A 685 -16.82 -29.96 0.38
CA ALA A 685 -18.24 -30.21 0.57
C ALA A 685 -19.13 -29.06 0.10
N THR A 686 -18.65 -27.82 0.17
CA THR A 686 -19.45 -26.61 -0.06
C THR A 686 -18.77 -25.66 -1.04
N ILE A 687 -19.58 -24.83 -1.71
CA ILE A 687 -19.07 -23.80 -2.62
C ILE A 687 -18.15 -22.84 -1.87
N ALA A 688 -18.50 -22.45 -0.64
CA ALA A 688 -17.69 -21.57 0.20
C ALA A 688 -16.28 -22.09 0.51
N GLU A 689 -16.05 -23.41 0.44
CA GLU A 689 -14.75 -24.05 0.70
C GLU A 689 -13.89 -24.17 -0.57
N LEU A 690 -14.42 -23.86 -1.76
CA LEU A 690 -13.67 -23.92 -3.03
C LEU A 690 -12.36 -23.11 -3.05
N PRO A 691 -12.19 -21.99 -2.32
CA PRO A 691 -10.90 -21.31 -2.26
C PRO A 691 -9.74 -22.21 -1.79
N PHE A 692 -10.01 -23.22 -0.96
CA PHE A 692 -9.00 -24.21 -0.54
C PHE A 692 -8.45 -25.01 -1.73
N VAL A 693 -9.32 -25.35 -2.69
CA VAL A 693 -8.95 -26.10 -3.90
C VAL A 693 -8.31 -25.18 -4.94
N LEU A 694 -8.76 -23.93 -5.03
CA LEU A 694 -8.31 -22.96 -6.02
C LEU A 694 -6.98 -22.29 -5.65
N GLU A 695 -6.61 -22.32 -4.37
CA GLU A 695 -5.33 -21.80 -3.88
C GLU A 695 -4.16 -22.39 -4.66
N GLY A 696 -3.23 -21.52 -5.08
CA GLY A 696 -2.03 -21.93 -5.82
C GLY A 696 -2.29 -22.48 -7.23
N ALA A 697 -3.52 -22.41 -7.75
CA ALA A 697 -3.83 -22.82 -9.13
C ALA A 697 -3.50 -21.74 -10.16
N GLY A 698 -3.04 -20.57 -9.72
CA GLY A 698 -2.60 -19.46 -10.58
C GLY A 698 -3.74 -18.73 -11.29
N VAL A 699 -4.96 -18.84 -10.77
CA VAL A 699 -6.18 -18.24 -11.34
C VAL A 699 -6.96 -17.52 -10.24
N PRO A 700 -7.41 -16.27 -10.45
CA PRO A 700 -8.25 -15.56 -9.49
C PRO A 700 -9.63 -16.20 -9.35
N TRP A 701 -10.22 -16.11 -8.16
CA TRP A 701 -11.55 -16.63 -7.88
C TRP A 701 -12.46 -15.61 -7.19
N ASN A 702 -13.76 -15.86 -7.35
CA ASN A 702 -14.85 -15.17 -6.69
C ASN A 702 -15.89 -16.20 -6.26
N VAL A 703 -15.90 -16.51 -4.97
CA VAL A 703 -16.78 -17.52 -4.38
C VAL A 703 -17.82 -16.81 -3.54
N ASN A 704 -19.09 -16.87 -3.93
CA ASN A 704 -20.20 -16.18 -3.27
C ASN A 704 -19.95 -14.67 -3.05
N GLY A 705 -19.26 -14.01 -3.98
CA GLY A 705 -18.93 -12.58 -3.87
C GLY A 705 -17.68 -12.29 -3.04
N SER A 706 -16.91 -13.32 -2.66
CA SER A 706 -15.68 -13.19 -1.87
C SER A 706 -14.46 -13.75 -2.62
N GLY A 707 -13.35 -13.00 -2.57
CA GLY A 707 -12.03 -13.48 -3.00
C GLY A 707 -11.21 -14.09 -1.86
N ASN A 708 -11.81 -14.35 -0.69
CA ASN A 708 -11.08 -14.81 0.48
C ASN A 708 -10.49 -16.21 0.29
N GLN A 709 -9.31 -16.41 0.86
CA GLN A 709 -8.73 -17.73 1.01
C GLN A 709 -9.40 -18.49 2.16
N VAL A 710 -9.55 -19.79 1.99
CA VAL A 710 -9.95 -20.73 3.06
C VAL A 710 -8.73 -21.59 3.37
N ALA A 711 -8.07 -21.32 4.50
CA ALA A 711 -6.80 -21.94 4.86
C ALA A 711 -6.91 -23.46 5.14
N THR A 712 -8.10 -23.94 5.51
CA THR A 712 -8.36 -25.35 5.84
C THR A 712 -9.79 -25.73 5.47
N ALA A 713 -9.99 -26.86 4.79
CA ALA A 713 -11.29 -27.49 4.58
C ALA A 713 -11.20 -28.98 4.91
N THR A 714 -12.31 -29.61 5.32
CA THR A 714 -12.37 -31.06 5.54
C THR A 714 -12.58 -31.76 4.20
N PRO A 715 -11.64 -32.58 3.71
CA PRO A 715 -11.77 -33.23 2.42
C PRO A 715 -12.98 -34.18 2.40
N THR A 716 -13.84 -34.07 1.39
CA THR A 716 -14.95 -35.00 1.20
C THR A 716 -14.58 -36.20 0.35
N THR A 717 -13.54 -36.05 -0.48
CA THR A 717 -13.02 -37.05 -1.41
C THR A 717 -11.53 -36.85 -1.63
N PHE A 718 -10.88 -37.92 -2.07
CA PHE A 718 -9.50 -37.94 -2.52
C PHE A 718 -9.38 -38.63 -3.89
N ASN A 719 -8.86 -37.92 -4.89
CA ASN A 719 -8.59 -38.44 -6.24
C ASN A 719 -7.35 -37.76 -6.84
N ASP A 720 -6.21 -38.44 -6.83
CA ASP A 720 -4.92 -37.91 -7.32
C ASP A 720 -4.93 -37.39 -8.76
N ASN A 721 -5.86 -37.87 -9.57
CA ASN A 721 -5.97 -37.45 -10.96
C ASN A 721 -6.89 -36.25 -11.16
N ALA A 722 -7.68 -35.85 -10.15
CA ALA A 722 -8.62 -34.75 -10.25
C ALA A 722 -7.90 -33.40 -10.45
N SER A 723 -8.44 -32.57 -11.34
CA SER A 723 -8.00 -31.19 -11.53
C SER A 723 -8.78 -30.23 -10.63
N ALA A 724 -8.28 -29.01 -10.42
CA ALA A 724 -9.02 -27.96 -9.73
C ALA A 724 -10.38 -27.70 -10.40
N LEU A 725 -10.41 -27.71 -11.74
CA LEU A 725 -11.65 -27.56 -12.52
C LEU A 725 -12.63 -28.71 -12.26
N THR A 726 -12.12 -29.94 -12.14
CA THR A 726 -12.92 -31.14 -11.82
C THR A 726 -13.56 -31.01 -10.43
N GLN A 727 -12.79 -30.55 -9.44
CA GLN A 727 -13.29 -30.36 -8.09
C GLN A 727 -14.34 -29.24 -8.02
N VAL A 728 -14.13 -28.12 -8.73
CA VAL A 728 -15.13 -27.05 -8.84
C VAL A 728 -16.42 -27.57 -9.47
N ALA A 729 -16.34 -28.35 -10.55
CA ALA A 729 -17.51 -28.96 -11.17
C ALA A 729 -18.25 -29.88 -10.19
N LEU A 730 -17.53 -30.78 -9.52
CA LEU A 730 -18.10 -31.74 -8.56
C LEU A 730 -18.81 -31.04 -7.39
N THR A 731 -18.20 -30.01 -6.80
CA THR A 731 -18.80 -29.24 -5.70
C THR A 731 -19.99 -28.41 -6.18
N ARG A 732 -19.90 -27.77 -7.37
CA ARG A 732 -21.03 -27.05 -7.99
C ARG A 732 -22.23 -27.98 -8.13
N ASP A 733 -22.03 -29.17 -8.68
CA ASP A 733 -23.10 -30.12 -8.99
C ASP A 733 -23.74 -30.66 -7.71
N THR A 734 -22.90 -30.96 -6.72
CA THR A 734 -23.32 -31.38 -5.37
C THR A 734 -24.24 -30.36 -4.69
N ARG A 735 -24.04 -29.06 -4.96
CA ARG A 735 -24.80 -27.96 -4.36
C ARG A 735 -25.84 -27.34 -5.29
N ALA A 736 -26.02 -27.91 -6.49
CA ALA A 736 -26.82 -27.33 -7.57
C ALA A 736 -26.47 -25.85 -7.85
N GLY A 737 -25.23 -25.44 -7.58
CA GLY A 737 -24.77 -24.06 -7.71
C GLY A 737 -24.40 -23.68 -9.14
N TYR A 738 -23.82 -22.49 -9.27
CA TYR A 738 -23.35 -21.95 -10.54
C TYR A 738 -21.84 -21.80 -10.51
N ALA A 739 -21.14 -22.18 -11.58
CA ALA A 739 -19.73 -21.89 -11.72
C ALA A 739 -19.33 -21.63 -13.17
N TRP A 740 -18.47 -20.63 -13.39
CA TRP A 740 -17.96 -20.25 -14.70
C TRP A 740 -16.64 -19.48 -14.58
N VAL A 741 -15.89 -19.38 -15.68
CA VAL A 741 -14.77 -18.43 -15.80
C VAL A 741 -15.30 -17.16 -16.45
N SER A 742 -15.11 -15.99 -15.84
CA SER A 742 -15.58 -14.69 -16.37
C SER A 742 -14.75 -14.18 -17.54
N ARG A 743 -15.21 -13.14 -18.22
CA ARG A 743 -14.47 -12.50 -19.35
C ARG A 743 -13.07 -12.00 -18.95
N ARG A 744 -12.89 -11.73 -17.65
CA ARG A 744 -11.63 -11.29 -17.04
C ARG A 744 -10.76 -12.44 -16.50
N GLY A 745 -11.13 -13.70 -16.78
CA GLY A 745 -10.36 -14.87 -16.35
C GLY A 745 -10.51 -15.18 -14.85
N VAL A 746 -11.61 -14.74 -14.22
CA VAL A 746 -11.91 -15.00 -12.80
C VAL A 746 -12.88 -16.16 -12.69
N VAL A 747 -12.55 -17.14 -11.86
CA VAL A 747 -13.42 -18.29 -11.58
C VAL A 747 -14.50 -17.86 -10.61
N ASN A 748 -15.74 -17.89 -11.05
CA ASN A 748 -16.90 -17.58 -10.23
C ASN A 748 -17.55 -18.88 -9.78
N ALA A 749 -17.89 -18.99 -8.51
CA ALA A 749 -18.68 -20.09 -7.97
C ALA A 749 -19.70 -19.55 -6.96
N TRP A 750 -20.97 -19.90 -7.13
CA TRP A 750 -22.08 -19.30 -6.39
C TRP A 750 -23.10 -20.34 -5.95
N ASP A 751 -23.51 -20.26 -4.70
CA ASP A 751 -24.71 -20.95 -4.23
C ASP A 751 -25.95 -20.37 -4.92
N PRO A 752 -27.00 -21.18 -5.17
CA PRO A 752 -28.17 -20.76 -5.95
C PRO A 752 -28.87 -19.50 -5.43
N GLY A 753 -28.93 -19.33 -4.11
CA GLY A 753 -29.56 -18.18 -3.46
C GLY A 753 -28.66 -16.95 -3.29
N SER A 754 -27.36 -17.09 -3.56
CA SER A 754 -26.36 -16.04 -3.34
C SER A 754 -26.01 -15.27 -4.62
N LEU A 755 -26.30 -15.84 -5.79
CA LEU A 755 -26.00 -15.21 -7.08
C LEU A 755 -26.81 -13.92 -7.27
N PRO A 756 -26.19 -12.77 -7.58
CA PRO A 756 -26.91 -11.54 -7.87
C PRO A 756 -27.90 -11.70 -9.02
N ALA A 757 -29.12 -11.20 -8.81
CA ALA A 757 -30.19 -11.20 -9.80
C ALA A 757 -30.63 -9.77 -10.12
N PRO A 758 -29.81 -9.00 -10.87
CA PRO A 758 -30.22 -7.67 -11.33
C PRO A 758 -31.42 -7.76 -12.28
N ALA A 759 -32.05 -6.62 -12.55
CA ALA A 759 -33.13 -6.55 -13.54
C ALA A 759 -32.65 -7.11 -14.90
N PRO A 760 -33.40 -8.02 -15.53
CA PRO A 760 -32.94 -8.68 -16.75
C PRO A 760 -32.86 -7.70 -17.91
N VAL A 761 -31.81 -7.82 -18.72
CA VAL A 761 -31.72 -7.09 -20.00
C VAL A 761 -32.73 -7.67 -20.97
N VAL A 762 -33.63 -6.82 -21.48
CA VAL A 762 -34.67 -7.26 -22.41
C VAL A 762 -34.07 -7.39 -23.81
N LEU A 763 -34.25 -8.57 -24.41
CA LEU A 763 -33.92 -8.88 -25.81
C LEU A 763 -35.22 -9.17 -26.54
N ASP A 764 -35.64 -8.26 -27.39
CA ASP A 764 -36.85 -8.37 -28.20
C ASP A 764 -36.52 -8.51 -29.69
N GLU A 765 -37.57 -8.62 -30.51
CA GLU A 765 -37.50 -8.81 -31.96
C GLU A 765 -36.76 -7.67 -32.70
N THR A 766 -36.57 -6.51 -32.06
CA THR A 766 -35.76 -5.42 -32.62
C THR A 766 -34.27 -5.57 -32.32
N THR A 767 -33.94 -6.38 -31.32
CA THR A 767 -32.60 -6.51 -30.75
C THR A 767 -31.80 -7.61 -31.47
N TYR A 768 -32.41 -8.78 -31.72
CA TYR A 768 -31.75 -9.94 -32.34
C TYR A 768 -32.05 -10.10 -33.82
N SER A 769 -31.14 -10.76 -34.54
CA SER A 769 -31.32 -11.16 -35.95
C SER A 769 -31.77 -12.61 -36.11
N ASP A 770 -31.51 -13.45 -35.12
CA ASP A 770 -31.91 -14.85 -35.11
C ASP A 770 -32.26 -15.32 -33.70
N LEU A 771 -33.28 -16.18 -33.59
CA LEU A 771 -33.77 -16.74 -32.34
C LEU A 771 -34.08 -18.23 -32.56
N LYS A 772 -33.31 -19.10 -31.91
CA LYS A 772 -33.50 -20.54 -31.99
C LYS A 772 -34.32 -21.02 -30.79
N VAL A 773 -35.52 -21.54 -31.06
CA VAL A 773 -36.39 -22.16 -30.05
C VAL A 773 -36.62 -23.61 -30.42
N THR A 774 -36.47 -24.52 -29.47
CA THR A 774 -36.69 -25.96 -29.68
C THR A 774 -37.72 -26.51 -28.69
N PHE A 775 -38.31 -27.64 -29.05
CA PHE A 775 -39.07 -28.50 -28.15
C PHE A 775 -38.60 -29.93 -28.40
N ALA A 776 -38.01 -30.55 -27.39
CA ALA A 776 -37.47 -31.89 -27.50
C ALA A 776 -37.95 -32.71 -26.28
N THR A 777 -38.47 -33.91 -26.52
CA THR A 777 -38.99 -34.78 -25.45
C THR A 777 -37.87 -35.41 -24.62
N ASP A 778 -36.70 -35.58 -25.21
CA ASP A 778 -35.46 -36.05 -24.59
C ASP A 778 -34.78 -35.01 -23.68
N ASP A 779 -35.25 -33.76 -23.69
CA ASP A 779 -34.88 -32.75 -22.68
C ASP A 779 -35.53 -33.02 -21.30
N CYS A 780 -36.49 -33.95 -21.23
CA CYS A 780 -37.16 -34.34 -19.99
C CYS A 780 -36.19 -35.11 -19.09
N ILE A 781 -36.19 -34.81 -17.79
CA ILE A 781 -35.50 -35.61 -16.78
C ILE A 781 -36.55 -36.14 -15.80
N ASN A 782 -36.99 -37.37 -16.04
CA ASN A 782 -38.01 -38.04 -15.23
C ASN A 782 -37.49 -39.30 -14.52
N ALA A 783 -36.22 -39.63 -14.72
CA ALA A 783 -35.47 -40.56 -13.90
C ALA A 783 -34.07 -39.98 -13.59
N VAL A 784 -33.60 -40.10 -12.35
CA VAL A 784 -32.24 -39.70 -11.95
C VAL A 784 -31.55 -40.76 -11.11
N ALA A 785 -30.25 -40.94 -11.28
CA ALA A 785 -29.41 -41.75 -10.41
C ALA A 785 -28.17 -40.96 -9.97
N PHE A 786 -27.69 -41.22 -8.76
CA PHE A 786 -26.56 -40.50 -8.16
C PHE A 786 -25.47 -41.47 -7.73
N THR A 787 -24.24 -41.21 -8.12
CA THR A 787 -23.04 -41.83 -7.55
C THR A 787 -22.42 -40.84 -6.57
N VAL A 788 -22.48 -41.15 -5.28
CA VAL A 788 -21.92 -40.32 -4.21
C VAL A 788 -20.51 -40.79 -3.90
N GLN A 789 -19.54 -39.92 -4.11
CA GLN A 789 -18.15 -40.09 -3.70
C GLN A 789 -17.97 -39.58 -2.26
N SER A 790 -17.53 -40.46 -1.36
CA SER A 790 -17.26 -40.13 0.04
C SER A 790 -15.92 -40.69 0.49
N LEU A 791 -15.19 -39.90 1.26
CA LEU A 791 -13.95 -40.33 1.90
C LEU A 791 -14.24 -41.42 2.93
N GLY A 792 -13.70 -42.61 2.68
CA GLY A 792 -13.73 -43.74 3.60
C GLY A 792 -12.82 -43.51 4.80
N VAL A 793 -13.02 -44.36 5.82
CA VAL A 793 -12.22 -44.34 7.07
C VAL A 793 -10.73 -44.63 6.84
N ASP A 794 -10.40 -45.24 5.72
CA ASP A 794 -9.04 -45.55 5.25
C ASP A 794 -8.42 -44.44 4.40
N GLY A 795 -9.12 -43.31 4.22
CA GLY A 795 -8.67 -42.19 3.38
C GLY A 795 -8.86 -42.42 1.88
N THR A 796 -9.49 -43.53 1.47
CA THR A 796 -9.81 -43.78 0.05
C THR A 796 -11.18 -43.20 -0.30
N THR A 797 -11.41 -42.86 -1.57
CA THR A 797 -12.76 -42.47 -2.00
C THR A 797 -13.60 -43.71 -2.29
N THR A 798 -14.71 -43.84 -1.58
CA THR A 798 -15.74 -44.86 -1.84
C THR A 798 -16.88 -44.28 -2.68
N GLU A 799 -17.40 -45.08 -3.61
CA GLU A 799 -18.55 -44.71 -4.44
C GLU A 799 -19.78 -45.50 -4.03
N THR A 800 -20.88 -44.81 -3.71
CA THR A 800 -22.18 -45.41 -3.39
C THR A 800 -23.24 -44.90 -4.35
N THR A 801 -23.91 -45.81 -5.05
CA THR A 801 -24.97 -45.45 -6.02
C THR A 801 -26.34 -45.42 -5.34
N TYR A 802 -27.14 -44.39 -5.61
CA TYR A 802 -28.51 -44.22 -5.15
C TYR A 802 -29.47 -43.98 -6.33
N GLY A 803 -30.68 -44.53 -6.22
CA GLY A 803 -31.69 -44.48 -7.28
C GLY A 803 -31.77 -45.80 -8.09
N PRO A 804 -32.38 -45.78 -9.28
CA PRO A 804 -32.98 -44.61 -9.93
C PRO A 804 -34.21 -44.09 -9.17
N TYR A 805 -34.32 -42.77 -9.06
CA TYR A 805 -35.51 -42.06 -8.59
C TYR A 805 -36.35 -41.70 -9.81
N GLU A 806 -37.66 -41.97 -9.79
CA GLU A 806 -38.47 -41.94 -11.00
C GLU A 806 -39.85 -41.27 -10.76
N ASP A 807 -40.33 -40.51 -11.76
CA ASP A 807 -41.72 -40.01 -11.83
C ASP A 807 -42.50 -40.87 -12.83
N ALA A 808 -43.25 -41.85 -12.29
CA ALA A 808 -43.98 -42.83 -13.11
C ALA A 808 -44.98 -42.17 -14.08
N THR A 809 -45.64 -41.08 -13.67
CA THR A 809 -46.63 -40.35 -14.48
C THR A 809 -45.99 -39.71 -15.71
N SER A 810 -44.84 -39.05 -15.52
CA SER A 810 -44.07 -38.46 -16.62
C SER A 810 -43.50 -39.52 -17.55
N ILE A 811 -43.01 -40.63 -17.00
CA ILE A 811 -42.46 -41.75 -17.80
C ILE A 811 -43.55 -42.37 -18.69
N GLU A 812 -44.75 -42.58 -18.15
CA GLU A 812 -45.89 -43.08 -18.93
C GLU A 812 -46.28 -42.12 -20.06
N THR A 813 -46.18 -40.81 -19.82
CA THR A 813 -46.59 -39.78 -20.78
C THR A 813 -45.54 -39.52 -21.87
N TYR A 814 -44.26 -39.46 -21.51
CA TYR A 814 -43.18 -38.96 -22.38
C TYR A 814 -42.09 -39.98 -22.69
N GLY A 815 -42.09 -41.15 -22.03
CA GLY A 815 -41.00 -42.13 -22.09
C GLY A 815 -39.94 -41.91 -21.00
N ARG A 816 -39.10 -42.92 -20.75
CA ARG A 816 -38.09 -42.88 -19.67
C ARG A 816 -36.82 -42.18 -20.14
N PHE A 817 -36.46 -41.09 -19.46
CA PHE A 817 -35.23 -40.33 -19.67
C PHE A 817 -34.43 -40.25 -18.37
N LEU A 818 -33.45 -41.15 -18.26
CA LEU A 818 -32.56 -41.27 -17.10
C LEU A 818 -31.36 -40.32 -17.24
N LYS A 819 -31.07 -39.57 -16.17
CA LYS A 819 -29.82 -38.79 -16.03
C LYS A 819 -29.02 -39.26 -14.83
N GLU A 820 -27.73 -39.49 -15.03
CA GLU A 820 -26.80 -39.92 -13.98
C GLU A 820 -25.93 -38.74 -13.53
N PHE A 821 -25.70 -38.62 -12.22
CA PHE A 821 -24.90 -37.55 -11.62
C PHE A 821 -23.85 -38.13 -10.67
N THR A 822 -22.64 -37.59 -10.70
CA THR A 822 -21.61 -37.85 -9.68
C THR A 822 -21.58 -36.65 -8.72
N VAL A 823 -21.70 -36.91 -7.42
CA VAL A 823 -21.72 -35.88 -6.36
C VAL A 823 -20.81 -36.30 -5.21
N THR A 824 -20.49 -35.39 -4.28
CA THR A 824 -19.57 -35.69 -3.17
C THR A 824 -20.19 -35.41 -1.80
N GLY A 825 -19.89 -36.28 -0.82
CA GLY A 825 -20.15 -36.03 0.60
C GLY A 825 -21.62 -35.84 0.99
N LEU A 826 -22.58 -36.26 0.16
CA LEU A 826 -24.01 -36.17 0.46
C LEU A 826 -24.49 -37.39 1.24
N SER A 827 -25.28 -37.15 2.27
CA SER A 827 -26.06 -38.21 2.92
C SER A 827 -27.22 -38.67 2.03
N LYS A 828 -27.72 -39.89 2.25
CA LYS A 828 -28.91 -40.42 1.55
C LYS A 828 -30.11 -39.46 1.56
N ALA A 829 -30.39 -38.82 2.70
CA ALA A 829 -31.51 -37.88 2.81
C ALA A 829 -31.32 -36.61 1.93
N GLN A 830 -30.08 -36.15 1.79
CA GLN A 830 -29.76 -35.03 0.89
C GLN A 830 -29.88 -35.43 -0.58
N VAL A 831 -29.46 -36.66 -0.93
CA VAL A 831 -29.66 -37.22 -2.28
C VAL A 831 -31.15 -37.32 -2.62
N ASP A 832 -31.99 -37.79 -1.70
CA ASP A 832 -33.45 -37.88 -1.90
C ASP A 832 -34.07 -36.50 -2.18
N THR A 833 -33.64 -35.49 -1.44
CA THR A 833 -34.09 -34.11 -1.61
C THR A 833 -33.65 -33.53 -2.96
N LEU A 834 -32.40 -33.76 -3.35
CA LEU A 834 -31.85 -33.30 -4.63
C LEU A 834 -32.52 -33.99 -5.82
N ALA A 835 -32.73 -35.30 -5.74
CA ALA A 835 -33.42 -36.09 -6.76
C ALA A 835 -34.84 -35.58 -7.02
N ALA A 836 -35.61 -35.35 -5.95
CA ALA A 836 -36.96 -34.81 -6.03
C ALA A 836 -36.99 -33.41 -6.68
N ALA A 837 -36.03 -32.54 -6.35
CA ALA A 837 -35.94 -31.21 -6.93
C ALA A 837 -35.64 -31.23 -8.44
N ILE A 838 -34.69 -32.06 -8.89
CA ILE A 838 -34.33 -32.17 -10.32
C ILE A 838 -35.51 -32.69 -11.14
N ILE A 839 -36.16 -33.76 -10.68
CA ILE A 839 -37.33 -34.34 -11.36
C ILE A 839 -38.48 -33.32 -11.39
N ALA A 840 -38.78 -32.68 -10.26
CA ALA A 840 -39.89 -31.70 -10.21
C ALA A 840 -39.70 -30.55 -11.22
N ALA A 841 -38.47 -30.12 -11.47
CA ALA A 841 -38.16 -29.05 -12.41
C ALA A 841 -38.18 -29.49 -13.89
N ASN A 842 -37.96 -30.78 -14.18
CA ASN A 842 -37.67 -31.26 -15.53
C ASN A 842 -38.55 -32.43 -16.02
N LYS A 843 -39.53 -32.88 -15.24
CA LYS A 843 -40.43 -33.99 -15.61
C LYS A 843 -41.41 -33.69 -16.75
N THR A 844 -41.46 -32.46 -17.25
CA THR A 844 -42.31 -32.09 -18.40
C THR A 844 -41.47 -31.36 -19.44
N PRO A 845 -41.44 -31.81 -20.70
CA PRO A 845 -40.75 -31.09 -21.76
C PRO A 845 -41.43 -29.73 -22.01
N SER A 846 -40.62 -28.72 -22.33
CA SER A 846 -41.08 -27.35 -22.58
C SER A 846 -40.41 -26.76 -23.81
N ARG A 847 -41.02 -25.73 -24.42
CA ARG A 847 -40.36 -24.95 -25.47
C ARG A 847 -39.23 -24.14 -24.83
N ARG A 848 -38.02 -24.29 -25.34
CA ARG A 848 -36.80 -23.71 -24.77
C ARG A 848 -36.08 -22.84 -25.79
N VAL A 849 -35.66 -21.66 -25.35
CA VAL A 849 -34.74 -20.84 -26.14
C VAL A 849 -33.38 -21.49 -26.06
N GLN A 850 -32.83 -21.86 -27.20
CA GLN A 850 -31.49 -22.44 -27.28
C GLN A 850 -30.45 -21.36 -27.46
N SER A 851 -30.70 -20.42 -28.36
CA SER A 851 -29.78 -19.32 -28.62
C SER A 851 -30.47 -18.09 -29.19
N VAL A 852 -29.84 -16.94 -29.00
CA VAL A 852 -30.21 -15.66 -29.60
C VAL A 852 -28.97 -15.02 -30.20
N THR A 853 -29.06 -14.53 -31.43
CA THR A 853 -27.94 -13.90 -32.14
C THR A 853 -28.18 -12.41 -32.31
N LEU A 854 -27.26 -11.61 -31.80
CA LEU A 854 -27.28 -10.15 -31.76
C LEU A 854 -26.25 -9.59 -32.75
N PRO A 855 -26.68 -8.84 -33.79
CA PRO A 855 -25.75 -8.12 -34.64
C PRO A 855 -25.32 -6.81 -33.96
N LEU A 856 -24.02 -6.65 -33.71
CA LEU A 856 -23.41 -5.47 -33.08
C LEU A 856 -22.97 -4.47 -34.14
N THR A 857 -23.92 -3.94 -34.90
CA THR A 857 -23.65 -3.07 -36.07
C THR A 857 -23.42 -1.59 -35.73
N LYS A 858 -23.73 -1.17 -34.49
CA LYS A 858 -23.67 0.22 -34.03
C LYS A 858 -22.94 0.32 -32.69
N LEU A 859 -22.26 1.44 -32.43
CA LEU A 859 -21.55 1.67 -31.16
C LEU A 859 -22.48 1.52 -29.94
N ALA A 860 -23.71 2.04 -30.01
CA ALA A 860 -24.68 1.88 -28.92
C ALA A 860 -25.04 0.41 -28.62
N ARG A 861 -25.00 -0.48 -29.62
CA ARG A 861 -25.22 -1.93 -29.41
C ARG A 861 -23.99 -2.59 -28.80
N VAL A 862 -22.79 -2.17 -29.21
CA VAL A 862 -21.53 -2.59 -28.59
C VAL A 862 -21.56 -2.22 -27.11
N ASP A 863 -21.90 -0.98 -26.77
CA ASP A 863 -21.97 -0.51 -25.39
C ASP A 863 -22.98 -1.29 -24.54
N ALA A 864 -24.13 -1.66 -25.11
CA ALA A 864 -25.19 -2.37 -24.39
C ALA A 864 -24.89 -3.87 -24.19
N HIS A 865 -24.29 -4.52 -25.19
CA HIS A 865 -24.28 -5.99 -25.30
C HIS A 865 -22.90 -6.63 -25.45
N ALA A 866 -21.85 -5.92 -25.88
CA ALA A 866 -20.55 -6.56 -26.13
C ALA A 866 -19.97 -7.23 -24.87
N LEU A 867 -20.23 -6.67 -23.69
CA LEU A 867 -19.73 -7.18 -22.41
C LEU A 867 -20.69 -8.12 -21.68
N ARG A 868 -21.73 -8.65 -22.35
CA ARG A 868 -22.55 -9.71 -21.74
C ARG A 868 -21.63 -10.84 -21.29
N ASP A 869 -21.81 -11.34 -20.08
CA ASP A 869 -20.99 -12.41 -19.52
C ASP A 869 -21.83 -13.65 -19.17
N LEU A 870 -21.16 -14.77 -18.95
CA LEU A 870 -21.78 -16.01 -18.51
C LEU A 870 -22.55 -15.78 -17.20
N TYR A 871 -23.72 -16.39 -17.12
CA TYR A 871 -24.73 -16.25 -16.08
C TYR A 871 -25.32 -14.84 -15.90
N ASP A 872 -25.16 -13.92 -16.86
CA ASP A 872 -25.99 -12.72 -16.92
C ASP A 872 -27.47 -13.09 -17.08
N LEU A 873 -28.36 -12.33 -16.43
CA LEU A 873 -29.80 -12.51 -16.56
C LEU A 873 -30.33 -11.68 -17.74
N VAL A 874 -30.94 -12.35 -18.71
CA VAL A 874 -31.58 -11.72 -19.87
C VAL A 874 -33.04 -12.15 -19.96
N LYS A 875 -33.88 -11.27 -20.49
CA LYS A 875 -35.28 -11.57 -20.78
C LYS A 875 -35.48 -11.65 -22.28
N VAL A 876 -35.70 -12.85 -22.80
CA VAL A 876 -35.96 -13.05 -24.24
C VAL A 876 -37.46 -12.98 -24.49
N ASN A 877 -37.85 -12.02 -25.32
CA ASN A 877 -39.22 -11.80 -25.75
C ASN A 877 -39.37 -12.08 -27.24
N ASN A 878 -40.45 -12.76 -27.59
CA ASN A 878 -40.92 -12.89 -28.96
C ASN A 878 -42.45 -12.95 -28.96
N THR A 879 -43.07 -12.00 -29.65
CA THR A 879 -44.53 -11.86 -29.68
C THR A 879 -45.18 -12.89 -30.59
N GLU A 880 -44.52 -13.29 -31.68
CA GLU A 880 -45.03 -14.27 -32.64
C GLU A 880 -45.23 -15.67 -32.01
N VAL A 881 -44.34 -16.10 -31.11
CA VAL A 881 -44.45 -17.40 -30.42
C VAL A 881 -44.90 -17.29 -28.95
N ALA A 882 -45.38 -16.11 -28.52
CA ALA A 882 -45.81 -15.83 -27.14
C ALA A 882 -44.76 -16.20 -26.08
N LEU A 883 -43.49 -15.92 -26.36
CA LEU A 883 -42.36 -16.22 -25.48
C LEU A 883 -41.97 -14.98 -24.67
N SER A 884 -41.87 -15.14 -23.36
CA SER A 884 -41.30 -14.15 -22.44
C SER A 884 -40.60 -14.90 -21.30
N ALA A 885 -39.30 -15.17 -21.46
CA ALA A 885 -38.54 -16.00 -20.53
C ALA A 885 -37.33 -15.24 -19.97
N ASN A 886 -37.17 -15.28 -18.64
CA ASN A 886 -35.95 -14.85 -17.97
C ASN A 886 -34.96 -16.01 -17.97
N LEU A 887 -33.80 -15.82 -18.59
CA LEU A 887 -32.82 -16.87 -18.84
C LEU A 887 -31.44 -16.39 -18.39
N ARG A 888 -30.63 -17.32 -17.87
CA ARG A 888 -29.22 -17.09 -17.56
C ARG A 888 -28.39 -17.53 -18.77
N VAL A 889 -27.51 -16.66 -19.24
CA VAL A 889 -26.60 -16.98 -20.36
C VAL A 889 -25.65 -18.10 -19.94
N THR A 890 -25.52 -19.17 -20.71
CA THR A 890 -24.61 -20.29 -20.41
C THR A 890 -23.55 -20.51 -21.49
N GLY A 891 -23.75 -19.96 -22.68
CA GLY A 891 -22.74 -19.90 -23.74
C GLY A 891 -22.70 -18.53 -24.38
N ILE A 892 -21.51 -18.13 -24.81
CA ILE A 892 -21.24 -16.88 -25.50
C ILE A 892 -20.33 -17.19 -26.67
N GLU A 893 -20.73 -16.74 -27.85
CA GLU A 893 -19.92 -16.80 -29.04
C GLU A 893 -19.85 -15.41 -29.69
N HIS A 894 -18.64 -14.87 -29.84
CA HIS A 894 -18.42 -13.71 -30.69
C HIS A 894 -17.80 -14.19 -31.99
N VAL A 895 -18.41 -13.85 -33.13
CA VAL A 895 -17.82 -14.04 -34.47
C VAL A 895 -17.58 -12.66 -35.06
N VAL A 896 -16.32 -12.35 -35.30
CA VAL A 896 -15.85 -11.03 -35.73
C VAL A 896 -15.06 -11.16 -37.01
N THR A 897 -15.41 -10.33 -37.99
CA THR A 897 -14.61 -10.05 -39.17
C THR A 897 -14.33 -8.54 -39.21
N THR A 898 -13.60 -8.07 -40.21
CA THR A 898 -13.31 -6.63 -40.36
C THR A 898 -14.56 -5.75 -40.45
N ARG A 899 -15.68 -6.30 -40.92
CA ARG A 899 -16.93 -5.56 -41.20
C ARG A 899 -18.19 -6.18 -40.60
N SER A 900 -18.04 -7.14 -39.70
CA SER A 900 -19.19 -7.77 -39.05
C SER A 900 -18.82 -8.26 -37.67
N TRP A 901 -19.72 -8.02 -36.72
CA TRP A 901 -19.62 -8.57 -35.37
C TRP A 901 -20.97 -9.16 -34.96
N LEU A 902 -21.02 -10.48 -34.81
CA LEU A 902 -22.15 -11.22 -34.28
C LEU A 902 -21.85 -11.71 -32.87
N LEU A 903 -22.81 -11.54 -31.97
CA LEU A 903 -22.79 -12.08 -30.61
C LEU A 903 -23.94 -13.08 -30.47
N THR A 904 -23.62 -14.36 -30.29
CA THR A 904 -24.62 -15.39 -30.00
C THR A 904 -24.57 -15.74 -28.52
N LEU A 905 -25.72 -15.63 -27.85
CA LEU A 905 -25.91 -16.07 -26.48
C LEU A 905 -26.65 -17.39 -26.51
N THR A 906 -26.12 -18.41 -25.84
CA THR A 906 -26.70 -19.74 -25.70
C THR A 906 -27.23 -19.92 -24.29
N PHE A 907 -28.32 -20.68 -24.16
CA PHE A 907 -28.96 -20.99 -22.89
C PHE A 907 -29.02 -22.51 -22.71
N ALA A 908 -28.68 -22.97 -21.52
CA ALA A 908 -28.81 -24.38 -21.17
C ALA A 908 -30.23 -24.69 -20.69
N ALA A 909 -30.59 -25.97 -20.76
CA ALA A 909 -31.71 -26.52 -20.01
C ALA A 909 -31.64 -26.13 -18.53
N ASN A 910 -32.78 -25.85 -17.87
CA ASN A 910 -32.82 -25.69 -16.42
C ASN A 910 -32.33 -26.99 -15.75
N GLY A 911 -31.17 -26.95 -15.07
CA GLY A 911 -30.49 -28.16 -14.57
C GLY A 911 -29.39 -28.72 -15.49
N GLY A 912 -29.02 -28.00 -16.55
CA GLY A 912 -27.84 -28.25 -17.35
C GLY A 912 -26.57 -28.00 -16.52
N VAL A 913 -26.07 -29.08 -15.94
CA VAL A 913 -24.72 -29.17 -15.40
C VAL A 913 -23.75 -29.21 -16.58
N ALA A 914 -22.74 -28.34 -16.62
CA ALA A 914 -21.60 -28.53 -17.52
C ALA A 914 -21.02 -29.91 -17.21
N SER A 915 -21.22 -30.89 -18.10
CA SER A 915 -20.73 -32.24 -17.87
C SER A 915 -19.21 -32.18 -17.78
N PRO A 916 -18.58 -32.73 -16.72
CA PRO A 916 -17.14 -32.85 -16.68
C PRO A 916 -16.68 -33.58 -17.93
N ILE A 917 -15.79 -32.95 -18.71
CA ILE A 917 -15.35 -33.49 -20.00
C ILE A 917 -14.56 -34.80 -19.80
N PHE A 918 -14.09 -35.05 -18.57
CA PHE A 918 -13.48 -36.29 -18.12
C PHE A 918 -13.40 -36.31 -16.59
N GLN A 919 -14.03 -37.29 -15.92
CA GLN A 919 -13.67 -37.64 -14.54
C GLN A 919 -12.65 -38.78 -14.61
N PRO A 920 -11.40 -38.58 -14.19
CA PRO A 920 -10.45 -39.67 -14.14
C PRO A 920 -10.95 -40.71 -13.12
N PRO A 921 -10.78 -42.02 -13.39
CA PRO A 921 -11.16 -43.06 -12.43
C PRO A 921 -10.48 -42.79 -11.09
N VAL A 922 -11.22 -42.99 -10.00
CA VAL A 922 -10.70 -42.91 -8.64
C VAL A 922 -9.58 -43.96 -8.53
N GLN A 923 -8.33 -43.53 -8.57
CA GLN A 923 -7.20 -44.38 -8.18
C GLN A 923 -6.98 -44.16 -6.69
N SER A 924 -7.47 -45.10 -5.88
CA SER A 924 -7.23 -45.17 -4.46
C SER A 924 -5.99 -46.03 -4.19
N ASP A 925 -4.81 -45.43 -4.19
CA ASP A 925 -3.70 -45.98 -3.41
C ASP A 925 -3.62 -45.18 -2.12
N ALA A 926 -3.62 -45.87 -0.98
CA ALA A 926 -3.49 -45.26 0.34
C ALA A 926 -2.27 -44.32 0.36
N SER A 927 -2.38 -43.15 1.00
CA SER A 927 -1.26 -42.21 1.15
C SER A 927 0.01 -42.96 1.59
N PRO A 928 1.06 -43.03 0.76
CA PRO A 928 2.18 -43.96 0.96
C PRO A 928 3.06 -43.67 2.18
N ASP A 929 2.77 -42.58 2.91
CA ASP A 929 3.69 -42.01 3.91
C ASP A 929 3.26 -42.18 5.39
N VAL A 930 2.02 -42.61 5.68
CA VAL A 930 1.55 -42.81 7.07
C VAL A 930 2.11 -44.10 7.65
N GLY A 931 2.64 -44.05 8.88
CA GLY A 931 3.33 -45.18 9.52
C GLY A 931 4.83 -45.28 9.20
N VAL A 932 5.37 -44.39 8.37
CA VAL A 932 6.82 -44.28 8.12
C VAL A 932 7.53 -43.74 9.36
N ILE A 933 8.65 -44.37 9.73
CA ILE A 933 9.52 -43.95 10.83
C ILE A 933 10.69 -43.13 10.28
N GLU A 934 10.93 -41.97 10.88
CA GLU A 934 11.99 -41.04 10.52
C GLU A 934 12.82 -40.65 11.75
N TRP A 935 14.05 -40.18 11.51
CA TRP A 935 14.96 -39.70 12.56
C TRP A 935 14.94 -38.18 12.67
N PHE A 936 14.58 -37.67 13.84
CA PHE A 936 14.49 -36.24 14.13
C PHE A 936 15.65 -35.78 15.02
N ALA A 937 16.42 -34.80 14.52
CA ALA A 937 17.62 -34.28 15.20
C ALA A 937 17.33 -33.11 16.18
N GLY A 938 16.10 -32.60 16.19
CA GLY A 938 15.69 -31.48 17.05
C GLY A 938 15.14 -31.91 18.42
N PRO A 939 14.83 -30.96 19.31
CA PRO A 939 14.23 -31.26 20.61
C PRO A 939 12.80 -31.78 20.45
N THR A 940 12.38 -32.76 21.28
CA THR A 940 11.04 -33.38 21.23
C THR A 940 9.89 -32.39 21.30
N SER A 941 10.08 -31.23 21.93
CA SER A 941 9.11 -30.13 21.98
C SER A 941 8.85 -29.41 20.64
N LYS A 942 9.63 -29.72 19.60
CA LYS A 942 9.53 -29.16 18.25
C LYS A 942 9.13 -30.20 17.19
N VAL A 943 8.71 -31.40 17.61
CA VAL A 943 8.16 -32.40 16.68
C VAL A 943 6.87 -31.85 16.06
N PRO A 944 6.72 -31.83 14.72
CA PRO A 944 5.52 -31.37 14.06
C PRO A 944 4.27 -32.14 14.50
N SER A 945 3.11 -31.49 14.55
CA SER A 945 1.83 -32.10 14.97
C SER A 945 1.38 -33.27 14.09
N THR A 946 1.89 -33.39 12.88
CA THR A 946 1.64 -34.52 11.96
C THR A 946 2.43 -35.78 12.31
N LYS A 947 3.32 -35.73 13.31
CA LYS A 947 4.18 -36.85 13.71
C LYS A 947 4.09 -37.11 15.20
N LEU A 948 4.34 -38.35 15.59
CA LEU A 948 4.39 -38.79 16.98
C LEU A 948 5.76 -39.36 17.31
N VAL A 949 6.23 -39.14 18.54
CA VAL A 949 7.47 -39.73 19.03
C VAL A 949 7.28 -41.23 19.23
N CYS A 950 8.24 -42.05 18.79
CA CYS A 950 8.21 -43.51 18.97
C CYS A 950 8.70 -43.92 20.38
N ASP A 951 7.95 -43.54 21.40
CA ASP A 951 8.25 -43.78 22.83
C ASP A 951 7.43 -44.91 23.48
N GLY A 952 6.56 -45.58 22.72
CA GLY A 952 5.62 -46.58 23.25
C GLY A 952 4.36 -46.00 23.88
N SER A 953 4.13 -44.68 23.80
CA SER A 953 2.97 -44.05 24.42
C SER A 953 1.64 -44.51 23.80
N SER A 954 0.62 -44.56 24.66
CA SER A 954 -0.75 -44.89 24.26
C SER A 954 -1.43 -43.68 23.63
N LYS A 955 -2.12 -43.89 22.51
CA LYS A 955 -2.81 -42.88 21.70
C LYS A 955 -4.25 -43.31 21.44
N ALA A 956 -5.16 -42.34 21.45
CA ALA A 956 -6.56 -42.59 21.14
C ALA A 956 -6.74 -42.89 19.64
N VAL A 957 -7.47 -43.97 19.34
CA VAL A 957 -7.85 -44.33 17.96
C VAL A 957 -8.64 -43.19 17.31
N ALA A 958 -9.50 -42.52 18.08
CA ALA A 958 -10.25 -41.35 17.63
C ALA A 958 -9.37 -40.14 17.25
N SER A 959 -8.16 -40.01 17.83
CA SER A 959 -7.25 -38.91 17.55
C SER A 959 -6.25 -39.21 16.42
N TYR A 960 -5.96 -40.48 16.17
CA TYR A 960 -5.00 -40.92 15.13
C TYR A 960 -5.53 -42.15 14.36
N PRO A 961 -6.69 -42.04 13.68
CA PRO A 961 -7.35 -43.17 13.05
C PRO A 961 -6.53 -43.77 11.89
N TYR A 962 -5.86 -42.91 11.10
CA TYR A 962 -5.02 -43.35 9.97
C TYR A 962 -3.81 -44.16 10.43
N LEU A 963 -3.11 -43.69 11.47
CA LEU A 963 -2.00 -44.43 12.04
C LEU A 963 -2.44 -45.78 12.63
N PHE A 964 -3.60 -45.82 13.31
CA PHE A 964 -4.16 -47.06 13.83
C PHE A 964 -4.51 -48.05 12.73
N ALA A 965 -5.05 -47.59 11.59
CA ALA A 965 -5.34 -48.45 10.46
C ALA A 965 -4.08 -49.15 9.92
N VAL A 966 -2.93 -48.47 9.96
CA VAL A 966 -1.64 -49.00 9.48
C VAL A 966 -0.98 -49.93 10.50
N ILE A 967 -0.90 -49.55 11.78
CA ILE A 967 -0.12 -50.31 12.78
C ILE A 967 -0.98 -51.17 13.72
N GLY A 968 -2.30 -50.97 13.75
CA GLY A 968 -3.23 -51.68 14.62
C GLY A 968 -2.78 -51.71 16.09
N TYR A 969 -3.01 -52.84 16.75
CA TYR A 969 -2.48 -53.11 18.10
C TYR A 969 -1.10 -53.78 18.09
N THR A 970 -0.36 -53.73 16.99
CA THR A 970 0.93 -54.44 16.82
C THR A 970 1.94 -54.09 17.92
N TYR A 971 1.90 -52.85 18.44
CA TYR A 971 2.77 -52.37 19.51
C TYR A 971 2.08 -52.29 20.89
N GLY A 972 0.89 -52.89 21.00
CA GLY A 972 0.05 -52.91 22.19
C GLY A 972 -1.16 -51.97 22.12
N GLY A 973 -2.02 -52.07 23.13
CA GLY A 973 -3.30 -51.36 23.22
C GLY A 973 -4.51 -52.27 23.14
N SER A 974 -5.69 -51.72 23.40
CA SER A 974 -6.98 -52.40 23.31
C SER A 974 -8.12 -51.38 23.30
N GLY A 975 -9.26 -51.74 22.69
CA GLY A 975 -10.44 -50.88 22.65
C GLY A 975 -10.14 -49.54 21.97
N ALA A 976 -10.43 -48.43 22.67
CA ALA A 976 -10.31 -47.08 22.10
C ALA A 976 -8.87 -46.54 21.97
N ASN A 977 -7.84 -47.29 22.41
CA ASN A 977 -6.45 -46.82 22.40
C ASN A 977 -5.48 -47.86 21.81
N PHE A 978 -4.47 -47.40 21.10
CA PHE A 978 -3.35 -48.18 20.57
C PHE A 978 -2.02 -47.55 20.95
N ASN A 979 -0.93 -48.31 20.91
CA ASN A 979 0.40 -47.79 21.23
C ASN A 979 1.21 -47.53 19.95
N VAL A 980 2.03 -46.49 19.96
CA VAL A 980 3.08 -46.28 18.95
C VAL A 980 4.28 -47.21 19.23
N PRO A 981 5.18 -47.45 18.25
CA PRO A 981 6.40 -48.22 18.50
C PRO A 981 7.24 -47.61 19.63
N ASN A 982 7.90 -48.44 20.43
CA ASN A 982 8.89 -47.99 21.42
C ASN A 982 10.31 -48.26 20.90
N LEU A 983 10.96 -47.20 20.43
CA LEU A 983 12.32 -47.19 19.91
C LEU A 983 13.33 -46.49 20.84
N VAL A 984 12.96 -46.20 22.08
CA VAL A 984 13.88 -45.65 23.08
C VAL A 984 14.98 -46.69 23.36
N ASP A 985 16.24 -46.28 23.21
CA ASP A 985 17.45 -47.10 23.35
C ASP A 985 17.44 -48.39 22.49
N ARG A 986 16.74 -48.34 21.34
CA ARG A 986 16.58 -49.49 20.45
C ARG A 986 16.83 -49.09 19.01
N PHE A 987 17.57 -49.94 18.31
CA PHE A 987 17.81 -49.78 16.88
C PHE A 987 16.80 -50.64 16.08
N PRO A 988 16.08 -50.07 15.10
CA PRO A 988 15.17 -50.85 14.26
C PRO A 988 15.95 -51.84 13.38
N ILE A 989 15.44 -53.05 13.25
CA ILE A 989 15.97 -54.07 12.33
C ILE A 989 14.93 -54.37 11.26
N GLY A 990 15.39 -54.83 10.09
CA GLY A 990 14.48 -55.30 9.05
C GLY A 990 13.62 -56.47 9.53
N ALA A 991 12.33 -56.45 9.20
CA ALA A 991 11.43 -57.57 9.47
C ALA A 991 11.82 -58.80 8.62
N GLY A 992 11.66 -60.00 9.18
CA GLY A 992 12.07 -61.26 8.57
C GLY A 992 11.69 -62.44 9.44
N THR A 993 12.66 -63.24 9.91
CA THR A 993 12.42 -64.30 10.91
C THR A 993 11.97 -63.77 12.28
N LYS A 994 12.06 -62.46 12.51
CA LYS A 994 11.49 -61.77 13.67
C LYS A 994 10.18 -61.09 13.25
N ALA A 995 9.10 -61.38 13.97
CA ALA A 995 7.79 -60.81 13.70
C ALA A 995 7.79 -59.31 14.01
N LEU A 996 7.04 -58.54 13.20
CA LEU A 996 6.86 -57.10 13.40
C LEU A 996 6.28 -56.82 14.79
N GLY A 997 6.76 -55.78 15.45
CA GLY A 997 6.37 -55.43 16.83
C GLY A 997 7.07 -56.22 17.94
N THR A 998 7.82 -57.29 17.62
CA THR A 998 8.63 -58.00 18.63
C THR A 998 9.93 -57.26 18.94
N THR A 999 10.42 -57.42 20.17
CA THR A 999 11.61 -56.71 20.67
C THR A 999 12.63 -57.73 21.20
N GLY A 1000 13.92 -57.39 21.13
CA GLY A 1000 15.02 -58.24 21.57
C GLY A 1000 16.27 -57.43 21.86
N GLY A 1001 17.21 -58.01 22.61
CA GLY A 1001 18.39 -57.29 23.12
C GLY A 1001 18.08 -56.40 24.32
N GLY A 1002 19.12 -55.79 24.89
CA GLY A 1002 19.00 -54.80 25.97
C GLY A 1002 20.16 -53.81 25.92
N PRO A 1003 19.97 -52.56 26.38
CA PRO A 1003 20.98 -51.49 26.30
C PRO A 1003 22.22 -51.80 27.14
N THR A 1004 22.08 -52.67 28.14
CA THR A 1004 23.19 -53.20 28.93
C THR A 1004 22.99 -54.69 29.14
N LYS A 1005 23.97 -55.50 28.77
CA LYS A 1005 23.99 -56.95 29.04
C LYS A 1005 25.33 -57.36 29.61
N THR A 1006 25.30 -57.97 30.79
CA THR A 1006 26.46 -58.71 31.31
C THR A 1006 26.75 -59.88 30.38
N LEU A 1007 27.98 -59.95 29.87
CA LEU A 1007 28.43 -61.07 29.04
C LEU A 1007 28.48 -62.35 29.90
N ALA A 1008 27.50 -63.23 29.72
CA ALA A 1008 27.53 -64.58 30.26
C ALA A 1008 28.36 -65.50 29.34
N VAL A 1009 28.85 -66.62 29.86
CA VAL A 1009 29.59 -67.63 29.07
C VAL A 1009 28.81 -68.09 27.83
N ALA A 1010 27.48 -68.14 27.92
CA ALA A 1010 26.59 -68.47 26.80
C ALA A 1010 26.58 -67.43 25.66
N ASN A 1011 27.06 -66.21 25.90
CA ASN A 1011 27.11 -65.12 24.92
C ASN A 1011 28.47 -65.05 24.18
N LEU A 1012 29.41 -65.96 24.49
CA LEU A 1012 30.74 -66.02 23.87
C LEU A 1012 30.76 -67.06 22.73
N PRO A 1013 31.58 -66.87 21.67
CA PRO A 1013 31.79 -67.87 20.63
C PRO A 1013 32.34 -69.17 21.22
N GLY A 1014 31.85 -70.32 20.74
CA GLY A 1014 32.36 -71.63 21.15
C GLY A 1014 33.85 -71.77 20.89
N GLY A 1015 34.66 -71.89 21.94
CA GLY A 1015 36.12 -71.94 21.89
C GLY A 1015 36.84 -70.82 22.65
N HIS A 1016 36.12 -69.84 23.21
CA HIS A 1016 36.73 -68.85 24.10
C HIS A 1016 37.12 -69.53 25.44
N PRO A 1017 38.42 -69.57 25.84
CA PRO A 1017 38.82 -70.21 27.08
C PRO A 1017 38.28 -69.40 28.27
N THR A 1018 37.42 -70.00 29.08
CA THR A 1018 36.83 -69.39 30.29
C THR A 1018 37.39 -69.97 31.59
N GLY A 1019 38.53 -70.65 31.54
CA GLY A 1019 39.16 -71.28 32.70
C GLY A 1019 40.63 -70.92 32.84
N TYR A 1020 40.93 -69.88 33.61
CA TYR A 1020 42.14 -69.88 34.44
C TYR A 1020 41.70 -70.18 35.87
N THR A 1021 41.50 -71.45 36.18
CA THR A 1021 41.42 -71.94 37.55
C THR A 1021 42.82 -71.82 38.16
N GLY A 1022 42.96 -70.99 39.20
CA GLY A 1022 44.25 -70.66 39.80
C GLY A 1022 45.07 -71.88 40.19
N SER A 1023 46.28 -71.99 39.65
CA SER A 1023 47.29 -72.93 40.17
C SER A 1023 48.07 -72.25 41.29
N SER A 1024 47.88 -72.72 42.52
CA SER A 1024 48.81 -72.46 43.61
C SER A 1024 50.15 -73.14 43.27
N LEU A 1025 51.20 -72.36 43.01
CA LEU A 1025 52.57 -72.85 43.07
C LEU A 1025 53.37 -71.92 43.99
N MET A 1026 53.55 -72.40 45.22
CA MET A 1026 54.66 -71.98 46.08
C MET A 1026 55.96 -72.55 45.50
N GLY A 1027 57.05 -71.79 45.49
CA GLY A 1027 58.41 -72.35 45.42
C GLY A 1027 59.34 -71.81 44.33
N SER A 1028 60.26 -70.93 44.74
CA SER A 1028 61.68 -70.82 44.34
C SER A 1028 62.12 -70.98 42.86
N GLY A 1029 62.23 -69.83 42.15
CA GLY A 1029 63.25 -69.49 41.13
C GLY A 1029 63.28 -70.26 39.78
N PRO A 1030 64.09 -69.80 38.80
CA PRO A 1030 64.05 -68.50 38.13
C PRO A 1030 63.03 -68.47 36.97
N THR A 1031 62.42 -67.30 36.77
CA THR A 1031 61.39 -67.01 35.75
C THR A 1031 61.85 -67.20 34.30
N PRO A 1032 60.98 -67.76 33.44
CA PRO A 1032 60.80 -67.20 32.11
C PRO A 1032 59.34 -66.77 31.83
N ALA A 1033 59.25 -65.52 31.36
CA ALA A 1033 58.25 -64.91 30.47
C ALA A 1033 56.80 -65.41 30.55
N PHE A 1034 55.93 -64.67 31.24
CA PHE A 1034 54.63 -64.14 30.76
C PHE A 1034 53.93 -63.54 31.98
N GLY A 1035 54.50 -62.44 32.49
CA GLY A 1035 53.84 -61.63 33.49
C GLY A 1035 52.74 -60.82 32.83
N VAL A 1036 51.48 -61.19 33.09
CA VAL A 1036 50.40 -60.20 33.15
C VAL A 1036 49.81 -60.26 34.55
N THR A 1037 50.31 -59.37 35.39
CA THR A 1037 49.72 -58.99 36.67
C THR A 1037 48.32 -58.44 36.40
N ALA A 1038 47.28 -59.12 36.88
CA ALA A 1038 45.95 -58.52 37.01
C ALA A 1038 46.05 -57.40 38.06
N THR A 1039 46.36 -56.20 37.60
CA THR A 1039 46.32 -55.00 38.44
C THR A 1039 44.86 -54.67 38.65
N GLY A 1040 44.42 -54.59 39.91
CA GLY A 1040 43.06 -54.22 40.32
C GLY A 1040 42.70 -52.78 39.96
N GLY A 1041 42.62 -52.50 38.66
CA GLY A 1041 42.03 -51.28 38.13
C GLY A 1041 40.52 -51.43 38.09
N THR A 1042 39.84 -50.41 38.58
CA THR A 1042 38.41 -50.15 38.34
C THR A 1042 38.08 -50.42 36.87
N SER A 1043 37.54 -51.59 36.56
CA SER A 1043 37.09 -51.92 35.20
C SER A 1043 35.84 -51.11 34.90
N THR A 1044 36.03 -49.86 34.46
CA THR A 1044 35.00 -49.21 33.65
C THR A 1044 34.84 -50.08 32.42
N PRO A 1045 33.66 -50.68 32.17
CA PRO A 1045 33.46 -51.51 30.99
C PRO A 1045 33.89 -50.71 29.77
N PHE A 1046 34.76 -51.31 28.95
CA PHE A 1046 35.18 -50.75 27.68
C PHE A 1046 33.91 -50.61 26.83
N ASP A 1047 33.45 -49.39 26.60
CA ASP A 1047 32.30 -49.12 25.75
C ASP A 1047 32.70 -49.45 24.30
N VAL A 1048 32.18 -50.56 23.79
CA VAL A 1048 32.45 -51.06 22.43
C VAL A 1048 31.46 -50.45 21.42
N MET A 1049 30.69 -49.43 21.80
CA MET A 1049 29.83 -48.74 20.84
C MET A 1049 30.69 -48.02 19.81
N ASN A 1050 30.45 -48.33 18.53
CA ASN A 1050 30.93 -47.53 17.41
C ASN A 1050 30.52 -46.05 17.61
N PRO A 1051 31.22 -45.05 17.05
CA PRO A 1051 30.82 -43.65 17.15
C PRO A 1051 29.33 -43.48 16.80
N TRP A 1052 28.55 -42.89 17.71
CA TRP A 1052 27.09 -42.83 17.61
C TRP A 1052 26.56 -41.41 17.80
N LEU A 1053 25.41 -41.13 17.15
CA LEU A 1053 24.65 -39.90 17.30
C LEU A 1053 23.23 -40.24 17.76
N ALA A 1054 22.78 -39.63 18.85
CA ALA A 1054 21.43 -39.79 19.37
C ALA A 1054 20.44 -38.97 18.52
N LEU A 1055 19.46 -39.64 17.90
CA LEU A 1055 18.36 -38.99 17.18
C LEU A 1055 17.02 -39.52 17.72
N THR A 1056 15.99 -38.68 17.71
CA THR A 1056 14.65 -39.06 18.18
C THR A 1056 13.88 -39.73 17.04
N PRO A 1057 13.48 -41.00 17.15
CA PRO A 1057 12.61 -41.62 16.16
C PRO A 1057 11.18 -41.09 16.27
N VAL A 1058 10.60 -40.70 15.14
CA VAL A 1058 9.21 -40.23 15.02
C VAL A 1058 8.47 -41.02 13.94
N ILE A 1059 7.17 -41.23 14.12
CA ILE A 1059 6.28 -41.90 13.16
C ILE A 1059 5.29 -40.89 12.59
N ARG A 1060 5.10 -40.88 11.26
CA ARG A 1060 4.05 -40.05 10.64
C ARG A 1060 2.67 -40.56 11.05
N ALA A 1061 1.86 -39.67 11.63
CA ALA A 1061 0.60 -40.02 12.27
C ALA A 1061 -0.64 -39.50 11.55
N VAL A 1062 -0.47 -38.55 10.62
CA VAL A 1062 -1.54 -37.89 9.85
C VAL A 1062 -1.06 -37.65 8.42
#